data_AF-A0A026VXQ7-F1
#
_entry.id   AF-A0A026VXQ7-F1
#
_cell.length_a   1.000
_cell.length_b   1.000
_cell.length_c   1.000
_cell.angle_alpha   90.00
_cell.angle_beta   90.00
_cell.angle_gamma   90.00
#
_symmetry.space_group_name_H-M   'P 1'
#
loop_
_entity.id
_entity.type
_entity.pdbx_description
1 polymer ?
#
loop_
_entity_poly.entity_id
_entity_poly.type
_entity_poly.pdbx_seq_one_letter_code
_entity_poly.pdbx_strand_id
1 'polypeptide(L)'
;MDLTWSMKDDKETLVGLGSRMANTLGTFTTNFRLGFGSYADKPLMPYIFPGHEENPCKSEHAVCTPLYSFWHHLELTNNIPRFIHEVNYSSVTGNVDNLEGGLDGVVQAIVCDQQVGWAHQARKLMLVATDGLLHFAGEGKLGGVVHRQDLQCHLDERGRYSSAAEYDYPSLAEVSRLLQERKVNLIFAVTDDRRHEYEMIADLLKEQARVATLTRNSSNILDIIESAYHDIVSKVVLRDNSTGPLRLRYLSACGQEVGVEWSTSECDGIQEGQVYEFKVVVSADACPRNESLWRQTVTIDDALASEASEVQIEIELLCGCDCKNEESSHCEHGINECGVCKCNLGWSGDTCDCDESSPIENRLQCIATNSTEICSNRGECVCSTCVCDKGYNGPSCECSPCDKTDGIECGGRGTCDCGVCDCLDGWEGSGCQCPSGDEPCIAPGSKEVCAGHGYCNCGHCLCNETDTAGLYYRGTYCESSASAGGSGFCILYNSCVNVTVEYPEKAEELCQTDAILYKTERVDTVDTDNEYYCFVRTVEDKTVCTIPYVYEFQPDKTVLLRIGNKICRTPIHAAVIPGFIFGIVLLLGIIGLFIWKCWTSIQDRKEYAKFEQEQKRTVYALDENPLFRPATTRFRVPSMYKDE
;
A
#
# COMPACT_ATOMS: atom_id res chain seq x y z
N MET A 1 -21.86 0.35 18.38
CA MET A 1 -21.50 -1.00 18.85
C MET A 1 -22.30 -2.00 18.06
N ASP A 2 -21.65 -3.04 17.57
CA ASP A 2 -22.33 -4.21 17.03
C ASP A 2 -23.15 -4.91 18.12
N LEU A 3 -24.45 -5.11 17.88
CA LEU A 3 -25.36 -5.82 18.80
C LEU A 3 -25.97 -7.06 18.13
N THR A 4 -25.26 -7.69 17.21
CA THR A 4 -25.55 -9.05 16.76
C THR A 4 -25.43 -10.05 17.92
N TRP A 5 -25.86 -11.29 17.68
CA TRP A 5 -25.95 -12.30 18.72
C TRP A 5 -24.57 -12.69 19.30
N SER A 6 -23.52 -12.62 18.48
CA SER A 6 -22.14 -12.91 18.92
C SER A 6 -21.64 -11.93 19.96
N MET A 7 -22.01 -10.65 19.86
CA MET A 7 -21.56 -9.55 20.74
C MET A 7 -22.33 -9.44 22.07
N LYS A 8 -23.06 -10.50 22.46
CA LYS A 8 -23.93 -10.48 23.64
C LYS A 8 -23.14 -10.34 24.95
N ASP A 9 -22.05 -11.08 25.10
CA ASP A 9 -21.19 -11.03 26.29
C ASP A 9 -20.34 -9.76 26.35
N ASP A 10 -19.93 -9.21 25.20
CA ASP A 10 -19.29 -7.89 25.11
C ASP A 10 -20.21 -6.79 25.66
N LYS A 11 -21.51 -6.85 25.35
CA LYS A 11 -22.50 -5.90 25.90
C LYS A 11 -22.54 -5.96 27.42
N GLU A 12 -22.59 -7.17 28.00
CA GLU A 12 -22.60 -7.37 29.45
C GLU A 12 -21.33 -6.80 30.11
N THR A 13 -20.17 -6.96 29.46
CA THR A 13 -18.90 -6.42 29.94
C THR A 13 -18.88 -4.88 29.88
N LEU A 14 -19.40 -4.28 28.81
CA LEU A 14 -19.48 -2.81 28.68
C LEU A 14 -20.35 -2.17 29.76
N VAL A 15 -21.47 -2.80 30.13
CA VAL A 15 -22.29 -2.35 31.26
C VAL A 15 -21.48 -2.33 32.55
N GLY A 16 -20.66 -3.36 32.78
CA GLY A 16 -19.77 -3.44 33.94
C GLY A 16 -18.65 -2.39 33.94
N LEU A 17 -18.17 -1.98 32.76
CA LEU A 17 -17.07 -1.02 32.60
C LEU A 17 -17.51 0.45 32.60
N GLY A 18 -18.79 0.76 32.38
CA GLY A 18 -19.23 2.14 32.15
C GLY A 18 -18.89 3.14 33.27
N SER A 19 -18.91 2.72 34.55
CA SER A 19 -18.49 3.60 35.65
C SER A 19 -16.97 3.84 35.66
N ARG A 20 -16.17 2.85 35.26
CA ARG A 20 -14.72 2.97 35.16
C ARG A 20 -14.32 3.84 33.97
N MET A 21 -15.05 3.73 32.86
CA MET A 21 -14.85 4.55 31.66
C MET A 21 -14.94 6.05 31.94
N ALA A 22 -15.93 6.48 32.71
CA ALA A 22 -16.08 7.89 33.07
C ALA A 22 -14.95 8.41 33.95
N ASN A 23 -14.48 7.60 34.89
CA ASN A 23 -13.34 7.96 35.74
C ASN A 23 -12.06 8.08 34.90
N THR A 24 -11.81 7.13 34.00
CA THR A 24 -10.66 7.15 33.09
C THR A 24 -10.72 8.35 32.13
N LEU A 25 -11.84 8.62 31.47
CA LEU A 25 -11.94 9.81 30.61
C LEU A 25 -11.81 11.12 31.38
N GLY A 26 -12.30 11.13 32.62
CA GLY A 26 -12.16 12.26 33.54
C GLY A 26 -10.72 12.54 33.99
N THR A 27 -9.75 11.62 33.78
CA THR A 27 -8.33 11.92 34.04
C THR A 27 -7.68 12.71 32.91
N PHE A 28 -8.19 12.60 31.68
CA PHE A 28 -7.61 13.26 30.51
C PHE A 28 -8.27 14.58 30.18
N THR A 29 -9.59 14.68 30.38
CA THR A 29 -10.34 15.90 30.08
C THR A 29 -11.42 16.15 31.12
N THR A 30 -11.58 17.42 31.48
CA THR A 30 -12.64 17.88 32.38
C THR A 30 -13.99 18.03 31.66
N ASN A 31 -14.00 18.04 30.33
CA ASN A 31 -15.20 18.21 29.52
C ASN A 31 -15.27 17.12 28.44
N PHE A 32 -16.01 16.06 28.75
CA PHE A 32 -16.32 14.97 27.82
C PHE A 32 -17.82 14.67 27.81
N ARG A 33 -18.29 14.17 26.67
CA ARG A 33 -19.66 13.70 26.46
C ARG A 33 -19.62 12.34 25.80
N LEU A 34 -20.49 11.43 26.25
CA LEU A 34 -20.62 10.07 25.73
C LEU A 34 -22.00 9.89 25.12
N GLY A 35 -22.03 9.23 23.97
CA GLY A 35 -23.25 8.85 23.26
C GLY A 35 -23.20 7.37 22.96
N PHE A 36 -24.35 6.79 22.62
CA PHE A 36 -24.45 5.37 22.31
C PHE A 36 -25.34 5.13 21.10
N GLY A 37 -24.87 4.27 20.21
CA GLY A 37 -25.61 3.78 19.06
C GLY A 37 -25.21 2.34 18.79
N SER A 38 -26.14 1.56 18.25
CA SER A 38 -25.92 0.18 17.85
C SER A 38 -26.19 -0.04 16.38
N TYR A 39 -25.60 -1.08 15.84
CA TYR A 39 -25.84 -1.54 14.48
C TYR A 39 -25.85 -3.06 14.42
N ALA A 40 -26.42 -3.59 13.35
CA ALA A 40 -26.30 -4.97 12.92
C ALA A 40 -26.25 -4.93 11.40
N ASP A 41 -27.37 -5.23 10.72
CA ASP A 41 -27.42 -5.20 9.27
C ASP A 41 -28.79 -4.80 8.69
N LYS A 42 -28.88 -4.61 7.36
CA LYS A 42 -30.10 -4.18 6.69
C LYS A 42 -31.23 -5.19 6.92
N PRO A 43 -32.43 -4.75 7.35
CA PRO A 43 -33.56 -5.64 7.68
C PRO A 43 -34.28 -6.15 6.42
N LEU A 44 -33.54 -6.81 5.54
CA LEU A 44 -33.99 -7.29 4.24
C LEU A 44 -33.42 -8.69 3.98
N MET A 45 -34.12 -9.49 3.19
CA MET A 45 -33.50 -10.69 2.62
C MET A 45 -32.40 -10.27 1.64
N PRO A 46 -31.24 -10.98 1.57
CA PRO A 46 -30.94 -12.25 2.22
C PRO A 46 -30.30 -12.16 3.62
N TYR A 47 -30.08 -10.96 4.17
CA TYR A 47 -29.41 -10.73 5.46
C TYR A 47 -30.22 -11.21 6.68
N ILE A 48 -31.53 -11.40 6.49
CA ILE A 48 -32.43 -12.05 7.46
C ILE A 48 -33.14 -13.25 6.83
N PHE A 49 -33.34 -14.31 7.62
CA PHE A 49 -34.10 -15.48 7.19
C PHE A 49 -35.62 -15.17 7.07
N PRO A 50 -36.30 -15.69 6.03
CA PRO A 50 -37.74 -15.57 5.94
C PRO A 50 -38.44 -16.28 7.12
N GLY A 51 -39.41 -15.61 7.74
CA GLY A 51 -40.15 -16.10 8.91
C GLY A 51 -39.41 -15.90 10.25
N HIS A 52 -38.29 -15.19 10.25
CA HIS A 52 -37.50 -14.81 11.43
C HIS A 52 -37.49 -13.29 11.65
N GLU A 53 -38.31 -12.53 10.93
CA GLU A 53 -38.31 -11.05 10.93
C GLU A 53 -38.61 -10.45 12.30
N GLU A 54 -39.52 -11.08 13.07
CA GLU A 54 -39.85 -10.64 14.43
C GLU A 54 -38.86 -11.10 15.50
N ASN A 55 -38.13 -12.20 15.24
CA ASN A 55 -37.15 -12.77 16.16
C ASN A 55 -36.05 -13.52 15.39
N PRO A 56 -34.96 -12.83 15.01
CA PRO A 56 -33.86 -13.43 14.25
C PRO A 56 -33.18 -14.59 14.99
N CYS A 57 -33.11 -14.53 16.32
CA CYS A 57 -32.39 -15.48 17.18
C CYS A 57 -33.19 -16.75 17.50
N LYS A 58 -34.28 -17.01 16.77
CA LYS A 58 -35.08 -18.23 16.90
C LYS A 58 -34.26 -19.52 16.70
N SER A 59 -33.25 -19.47 15.82
CA SER A 59 -32.31 -20.58 15.59
C SER A 59 -31.47 -20.92 16.82
N GLU A 60 -31.18 -19.92 17.65
CA GLU A 60 -30.41 -20.05 18.90
C GLU A 60 -31.30 -20.34 20.12
N HIS A 61 -32.57 -20.70 19.89
CA HIS A 61 -33.58 -20.89 20.92
C HIS A 61 -33.72 -19.70 21.88
N ALA A 62 -33.47 -18.49 21.38
CA ALA A 62 -33.52 -17.25 22.12
C ALA A 62 -34.56 -16.28 21.54
N VAL A 63 -34.84 -15.21 22.29
CA VAL A 63 -35.67 -14.09 21.85
C VAL A 63 -34.79 -12.85 21.78
N CYS A 64 -34.74 -12.22 20.61
CA CYS A 64 -34.00 -11.00 20.38
C CYS A 64 -34.83 -10.01 19.55
N THR A 65 -34.36 -8.77 19.45
CA THR A 65 -35.07 -7.70 18.74
C THR A 65 -35.04 -7.96 17.23
N PRO A 66 -36.09 -7.55 16.47
CA PRO A 66 -36.04 -7.51 15.01
C PRO A 66 -34.76 -6.85 14.48
N LEU A 67 -34.27 -7.32 13.33
CA LEU A 67 -33.06 -6.78 12.71
C LEU A 67 -33.24 -5.29 12.35
N TYR A 68 -32.15 -4.54 12.45
CA TYR A 68 -32.06 -3.13 12.06
C TYR A 68 -30.62 -2.82 11.66
N SER A 69 -30.44 -1.89 10.70
CA SER A 69 -29.11 -1.49 10.24
C SER A 69 -28.42 -0.62 11.30
N PHE A 70 -29.04 0.50 11.71
CA PHE A 70 -28.50 1.38 12.74
C PHE A 70 -29.60 1.93 13.67
N TRP A 71 -29.27 2.06 14.95
CA TRP A 71 -30.11 2.66 15.98
C TRP A 71 -29.30 3.55 16.91
N HIS A 72 -29.58 4.84 16.88
CA HIS A 72 -29.12 5.82 17.85
C HIS A 72 -29.95 5.75 19.14
N HIS A 73 -29.31 5.41 20.27
CA HIS A 73 -29.97 5.25 21.57
C HIS A 73 -29.80 6.48 22.46
N LEU A 74 -28.61 7.10 22.43
CA LEU A 74 -28.26 8.17 23.35
C LEU A 74 -27.43 9.26 22.69
N GLU A 75 -27.98 10.47 22.71
CA GLU A 75 -27.28 11.72 22.37
C GLU A 75 -26.06 11.94 23.30
N LEU A 76 -25.00 12.53 22.76
CA LEU A 76 -23.78 12.89 23.50
C LEU A 76 -24.10 13.71 24.76
N THR A 77 -23.95 13.07 25.93
CA THR A 77 -24.26 13.64 27.24
C THR A 77 -23.13 13.43 28.25
N ASN A 78 -23.09 14.25 29.29
CA ASN A 78 -22.21 14.07 30.45
C ASN A 78 -22.84 13.17 31.54
N ASN A 79 -24.06 12.68 31.34
CA ASN A 79 -24.75 11.81 32.29
C ASN A 79 -24.35 10.33 32.10
N ILE A 80 -23.30 9.93 32.81
CA ILE A 80 -22.75 8.56 32.75
C ILE A 80 -23.76 7.49 33.22
N PRO A 81 -24.51 7.67 34.32
CA PRO A 81 -25.56 6.72 34.68
C PRO A 81 -26.58 6.49 33.56
N ARG A 82 -26.93 7.53 32.79
CA ARG A 82 -27.81 7.40 31.63
C ARG A 82 -27.15 6.57 30.52
N PHE A 83 -25.87 6.81 30.21
CA PHE A 83 -25.12 5.97 29.27
C PHE A 83 -25.17 4.48 29.65
N ILE A 84 -24.84 4.16 30.91
CA ILE A 84 -24.86 2.76 31.39
C ILE A 84 -26.27 2.16 31.27
N HIS A 85 -27.30 2.95 31.59
CA HIS A 85 -28.68 2.51 31.47
C HIS A 85 -29.07 2.16 30.03
N GLU A 86 -28.78 3.03 29.07
CA GLU A 86 -29.12 2.81 27.65
C GLU A 86 -28.36 1.61 27.07
N VAL A 87 -27.07 1.45 27.39
CA VAL A 87 -26.29 0.26 26.97
C VAL A 87 -26.91 -1.02 27.53
N ASN A 88 -27.27 -1.04 28.82
CA ASN A 88 -27.85 -2.22 29.45
C ASN A 88 -29.23 -2.57 28.87
N TYR A 89 -30.06 -1.55 28.64
CA TYR A 89 -31.42 -1.68 28.10
C TYR A 89 -31.44 -2.07 26.61
N SER A 90 -30.39 -1.73 25.87
CA SER A 90 -30.25 -2.16 24.47
C SER A 90 -30.25 -3.69 24.35
N SER A 91 -31.01 -4.19 23.38
CA SER A 91 -31.20 -5.62 23.17
C SER A 91 -30.44 -6.07 21.92
N VAL A 92 -29.86 -7.27 21.99
CA VAL A 92 -29.20 -7.89 20.84
C VAL A 92 -30.20 -8.24 19.74
N THR A 93 -29.71 -8.43 18.53
CA THR A 93 -30.43 -8.91 17.34
C THR A 93 -29.61 -10.00 16.65
N GLY A 94 -29.98 -10.40 15.44
CA GLY A 94 -29.21 -11.36 14.65
C GLY A 94 -29.46 -11.21 13.14
N ASN A 95 -28.43 -11.54 12.38
CA ASN A 95 -28.36 -11.61 10.93
C ASN A 95 -27.95 -13.03 10.50
N VAL A 96 -27.94 -13.27 9.18
CA VAL A 96 -27.70 -14.58 8.58
C VAL A 96 -26.21 -14.81 8.28
N ASP A 97 -25.56 -13.79 7.76
CA ASP A 97 -24.15 -13.77 7.43
C ASP A 97 -23.30 -13.17 8.57
N ASN A 98 -21.99 -13.10 8.35
CA ASN A 98 -21.02 -12.57 9.30
C ASN A 98 -20.49 -11.18 8.88
N LEU A 99 -21.16 -10.55 7.92
CA LEU A 99 -20.88 -9.19 7.48
C LEU A 99 -21.96 -8.29 8.09
N GLU A 100 -21.54 -7.11 8.52
CA GLU A 100 -22.37 -6.16 9.25
C GLU A 100 -22.47 -4.84 8.51
N GLY A 101 -23.60 -4.15 8.69
CA GLY A 101 -23.88 -2.82 8.17
C GLY A 101 -23.22 -1.68 8.94
N GLY A 102 -22.07 -1.91 9.57
CA GLY A 102 -21.44 -0.94 10.48
C GLY A 102 -21.18 0.43 9.86
N LEU A 103 -20.90 0.50 8.56
CA LEU A 103 -20.68 1.78 7.87
C LEU A 103 -21.95 2.63 7.70
N ASP A 104 -23.15 2.02 7.62
CA ASP A 104 -24.41 2.78 7.67
C ASP A 104 -24.48 3.54 9.01
N GLY A 105 -24.12 2.86 10.09
CA GLY A 105 -24.08 3.44 11.43
C GLY A 105 -23.05 4.56 11.56
N VAL A 106 -21.85 4.39 10.98
CA VAL A 106 -20.83 5.45 10.93
C VAL A 106 -21.37 6.68 10.19
N VAL A 107 -21.92 6.51 8.99
CA VAL A 107 -22.46 7.64 8.21
C VAL A 107 -23.58 8.33 8.96
N GLN A 108 -24.60 7.60 9.41
CA GLN A 108 -25.74 8.19 10.12
C GLN A 108 -25.32 8.89 11.42
N ALA A 109 -24.36 8.34 12.16
CA ALA A 109 -23.84 8.98 13.36
C ALA A 109 -23.04 10.27 13.09
N ILE A 110 -22.52 10.46 11.87
CA ILE A 110 -21.82 11.70 11.48
C ILE A 110 -22.81 12.74 10.89
N VAL A 111 -23.68 12.33 9.97
CA VAL A 111 -24.57 13.28 9.25
C VAL A 111 -25.75 13.75 10.11
N CYS A 112 -26.18 12.96 11.08
CA CYS A 112 -27.22 13.34 12.05
C CYS A 112 -26.65 14.15 13.22
N ASP A 113 -25.95 15.23 12.89
CA ASP A 113 -25.20 16.07 13.82
C ASP A 113 -26.06 16.57 14.99
N GLN A 114 -27.29 16.97 14.71
CA GLN A 114 -28.23 17.49 15.72
C GLN A 114 -28.75 16.40 16.67
N GLN A 115 -29.03 15.20 16.15
CA GLN A 115 -29.55 14.09 16.93
C GLN A 115 -28.46 13.45 17.80
N VAL A 116 -27.25 13.32 17.26
CA VAL A 116 -26.10 12.76 17.97
C VAL A 116 -25.49 13.78 18.92
N GLY A 117 -25.48 15.07 18.55
CA GLY A 117 -25.09 16.19 19.40
C GLY A 117 -23.59 16.48 19.42
N TRP A 118 -22.87 16.34 18.29
CA TRP A 118 -21.42 16.62 18.25
C TRP A 118 -21.13 18.08 18.63
N ALA A 119 -20.02 18.31 19.35
CA ALA A 119 -19.56 19.67 19.63
C ALA A 119 -18.62 20.13 18.52
N HIS A 120 -18.81 21.35 18.04
CA HIS A 120 -17.92 21.99 17.06
C HIS A 120 -16.50 22.20 17.62
N GLN A 121 -16.38 22.58 18.90
CA GLN A 121 -15.11 22.83 19.58
C GLN A 121 -14.66 21.64 20.44
N ALA A 122 -14.77 20.42 19.91
CA ALA A 122 -14.30 19.22 20.59
C ALA A 122 -13.63 18.26 19.62
N ARG A 123 -12.68 17.46 20.12
CA ARG A 123 -12.17 16.30 19.39
C ARG A 123 -13.28 15.24 19.35
N LYS A 124 -13.64 14.79 18.16
CA LYS A 124 -14.71 13.80 17.95
C LYS A 124 -14.07 12.42 17.78
N LEU A 125 -14.39 11.52 18.69
CA LEU A 125 -13.94 10.11 18.65
C LEU A 125 -15.16 9.22 18.43
N MET A 126 -15.10 8.32 17.46
CA MET A 126 -16.12 7.34 17.17
C MET A 126 -15.53 5.93 17.29
N LEU A 127 -16.02 5.15 18.24
CA LEU A 127 -15.59 3.77 18.46
C LEU A 127 -16.56 2.79 17.78
N VAL A 128 -16.06 2.03 16.82
CA VAL A 128 -16.78 0.95 16.13
C VAL A 128 -16.25 -0.36 16.67
N ALA A 129 -17.02 -0.97 17.58
CA ALA A 129 -16.72 -2.30 18.15
C ALA A 129 -17.52 -3.38 17.42
N THR A 130 -16.87 -4.47 17.02
CA THR A 130 -17.46 -5.65 16.33
C THR A 130 -16.48 -6.83 16.30
N ASP A 131 -17.01 -8.03 16.17
CA ASP A 131 -16.28 -9.27 15.88
C ASP A 131 -16.55 -9.80 14.44
N GLY A 132 -17.39 -9.09 13.68
CA GLY A 132 -17.75 -9.36 12.29
C GLY A 132 -16.91 -8.61 11.26
N LEU A 133 -17.26 -8.79 9.99
CA LEU A 133 -16.73 -8.02 8.85
C LEU A 133 -17.71 -6.90 8.46
N LEU A 134 -17.33 -6.00 7.54
CA LEU A 134 -18.20 -4.93 7.07
C LEU A 134 -18.74 -5.20 5.66
N HIS A 135 -20.00 -4.85 5.45
CA HIS A 135 -20.55 -4.66 4.11
C HIS A 135 -20.09 -3.33 3.48
N PHE A 136 -19.95 -3.35 2.15
CA PHE A 136 -19.56 -2.18 1.35
C PHE A 136 -20.56 -1.86 0.23
N ALA A 137 -20.44 -0.65 -0.31
CA ALA A 137 -21.21 -0.21 -1.47
C ALA A 137 -21.22 -1.25 -2.61
N GLY A 138 -22.41 -1.54 -3.13
CA GLY A 138 -22.68 -2.54 -4.15
C GLY A 138 -23.25 -3.84 -3.60
N GLU A 139 -23.01 -4.17 -2.32
CA GLU A 139 -23.46 -5.42 -1.73
C GLU A 139 -24.95 -5.38 -1.36
N GLY A 140 -25.51 -4.21 -1.03
CA GLY A 140 -26.94 -4.00 -0.80
C GLY A 140 -27.83 -4.44 -1.96
N LYS A 141 -27.27 -4.50 -3.17
CA LYS A 141 -27.93 -5.01 -4.38
C LYS A 141 -28.44 -6.44 -4.21
N LEU A 142 -27.78 -7.27 -3.40
CA LEU A 142 -28.25 -8.63 -3.09
C LEU A 142 -29.62 -8.61 -2.40
N GLY A 143 -29.87 -7.60 -1.57
CA GLY A 143 -31.17 -7.36 -0.92
C GLY A 143 -32.12 -6.45 -1.69
N GLY A 144 -31.84 -6.17 -2.97
CA GLY A 144 -32.67 -5.30 -3.81
C GLY A 144 -32.46 -3.81 -3.58
N VAL A 145 -31.46 -3.43 -2.79
CA VAL A 145 -31.13 -2.04 -2.49
C VAL A 145 -30.17 -1.51 -3.56
N VAL A 146 -30.65 -0.63 -4.43
CA VAL A 146 -29.91 -0.18 -5.62
C VAL A 146 -29.61 1.32 -5.65
N HIS A 147 -30.18 2.09 -4.71
CA HIS A 147 -29.90 3.51 -4.62
C HIS A 147 -28.60 3.72 -3.84
N ARG A 148 -27.67 4.47 -4.42
CA ARG A 148 -26.44 4.88 -3.75
C ARG A 148 -26.76 5.75 -2.54
N GLN A 149 -25.97 5.61 -1.47
CA GLN A 149 -26.11 6.44 -0.27
C GLN A 149 -26.04 7.96 -0.59
N ASP A 150 -26.96 8.72 -0.01
CA ASP A 150 -27.17 10.17 -0.26
C ASP A 150 -26.45 11.10 0.73
N LEU A 151 -25.80 10.52 1.74
CA LEU A 151 -25.09 11.15 2.85
C LEU A 151 -25.95 12.15 3.62
N GLN A 152 -27.25 11.85 3.77
CA GLN A 152 -28.19 12.64 4.56
C GLN A 152 -28.64 11.92 5.83
N CYS A 153 -29.16 12.68 6.78
CA CYS A 153 -29.71 12.14 8.02
C CYS A 153 -31.11 11.56 7.82
N HIS A 154 -31.29 10.30 8.23
CA HIS A 154 -32.52 9.52 8.03
C HIS A 154 -32.96 8.78 9.30
N LEU A 155 -32.65 9.32 10.48
CA LEU A 155 -33.12 8.77 11.75
C LEU A 155 -34.59 9.12 11.97
N ASP A 156 -35.39 8.11 12.31
CA ASP A 156 -36.79 8.30 12.73
C ASP A 156 -36.87 8.93 14.14
N GLU A 157 -38.08 9.25 14.59
CA GLU A 157 -38.33 9.81 15.94
C GLU A 157 -37.85 8.89 17.09
N ARG A 158 -37.59 7.61 16.79
CA ARG A 158 -37.07 6.62 17.75
C ARG A 158 -35.56 6.42 17.62
N GLY A 159 -34.88 7.16 16.74
CA GLY A 159 -33.46 7.07 16.49
C GLY A 159 -33.03 5.94 15.56
N ARG A 160 -33.95 5.27 14.86
CA ARG A 160 -33.60 4.17 13.92
C ARG A 160 -33.38 4.70 12.51
N TYR A 161 -32.41 4.13 11.80
CA TYR A 161 -32.19 4.44 10.39
C TYR A 161 -33.33 3.90 9.53
N SER A 162 -34.22 4.80 9.12
CA SER A 162 -35.48 4.46 8.44
C SER A 162 -35.30 4.09 6.97
N SER A 163 -34.29 4.65 6.30
CA SER A 163 -34.03 4.44 4.87
C SER A 163 -33.06 3.29 4.58
N ALA A 164 -32.81 2.41 5.55
CA ALA A 164 -31.89 1.27 5.44
C ALA A 164 -32.24 0.30 4.29
N ALA A 165 -33.54 0.21 3.95
CA ALA A 165 -34.04 -0.61 2.86
C ALA A 165 -34.04 0.09 1.49
N GLU A 166 -33.77 1.40 1.45
CA GLU A 166 -33.79 2.21 0.23
C GLU A 166 -32.37 2.45 -0.30
N TYR A 167 -31.44 2.79 0.60
CA TYR A 167 -30.06 3.14 0.26
C TYR A 167 -29.05 2.04 0.59
N ASP A 168 -28.14 1.81 -0.35
CA ASP A 168 -27.04 0.85 -0.27
C ASP A 168 -26.03 1.29 0.81
N TYR A 169 -25.14 0.38 1.20
CA TYR A 169 -24.03 0.70 2.10
C TYR A 169 -23.13 1.78 1.48
N PRO A 170 -22.47 2.62 2.29
CA PRO A 170 -21.57 3.63 1.77
C PRO A 170 -20.24 3.03 1.28
N SER A 171 -19.61 3.72 0.34
CA SER A 171 -18.24 3.38 -0.09
C SER A 171 -17.19 3.96 0.87
N LEU A 172 -16.02 3.33 0.94
CA LEU A 172 -14.91 3.82 1.76
C LEU A 172 -14.47 5.25 1.39
N ALA A 173 -14.54 5.61 0.11
CA ALA A 173 -14.23 6.97 -0.33
C ALA A 173 -15.23 8.01 0.21
N GLU A 174 -16.52 7.66 0.26
CA GLU A 174 -17.55 8.53 0.84
C GLU A 174 -17.36 8.70 2.35
N VAL A 175 -17.08 7.59 3.04
CA VAL A 175 -16.80 7.60 4.48
C VAL A 175 -15.54 8.42 4.77
N SER A 176 -14.45 8.22 4.02
CA SER A 176 -13.19 8.97 4.17
C SER A 176 -13.41 10.47 4.06
N ARG A 177 -14.12 10.91 3.01
CA ARG A 177 -14.44 12.34 2.82
C ARG A 177 -15.28 12.87 3.97
N LEU A 178 -16.30 12.12 4.40
CA LEU A 178 -17.19 12.54 5.48
C LEU A 178 -16.46 12.67 6.84
N LEU A 179 -15.55 11.72 7.15
CA LEU A 179 -14.70 11.78 8.33
C LEU A 179 -13.78 13.01 8.32
N GLN A 180 -13.18 13.34 7.16
CA GLN A 180 -12.32 14.50 6.98
C GLN A 180 -13.09 15.83 7.08
N GLU A 181 -14.26 15.92 6.44
CA GLU A 181 -15.11 17.11 6.47
C GLU A 181 -15.66 17.40 7.87
N ARG A 182 -15.99 16.36 8.64
CA ARG A 182 -16.57 16.49 9.99
C ARG A 182 -15.58 16.32 11.14
N LYS A 183 -14.29 16.16 10.82
CA LYS A 183 -13.17 15.93 11.75
C LYS A 183 -13.49 14.86 12.80
N VAL A 184 -14.04 13.74 12.36
CA VAL A 184 -14.36 12.59 13.21
C VAL A 184 -13.24 11.56 13.09
N ASN A 185 -12.65 11.19 14.23
CA ASN A 185 -11.63 10.16 14.31
C ASN A 185 -12.29 8.82 14.63
N LEU A 186 -12.21 7.88 13.70
CA LEU A 186 -12.77 6.55 13.76
C LEU A 186 -11.77 5.56 14.37
N ILE A 187 -12.23 4.76 15.32
CA ILE A 187 -11.44 3.69 15.93
C ILE A 187 -12.21 2.39 15.72
N PHE A 188 -11.64 1.49 14.92
CA PHE A 188 -12.14 0.14 14.78
C PHE A 188 -11.57 -0.72 15.91
N ALA A 189 -12.41 -1.08 16.87
CA ALA A 189 -12.09 -2.02 17.92
C ALA A 189 -12.59 -3.40 17.52
N VAL A 190 -11.70 -4.23 17.00
CA VAL A 190 -12.06 -5.52 16.38
C VAL A 190 -11.29 -6.67 16.98
N THR A 191 -11.85 -7.87 16.94
CA THR A 191 -11.15 -9.07 17.41
C THR A 191 -9.89 -9.35 16.57
N ASP A 192 -8.91 -10.05 17.17
CA ASP A 192 -7.60 -10.30 16.56
C ASP A 192 -7.69 -10.99 15.19
N ASP A 193 -8.67 -11.88 15.00
CA ASP A 193 -8.92 -12.60 13.76
C ASP A 193 -9.47 -11.74 12.61
N ARG A 194 -9.88 -10.50 12.90
CA ARG A 194 -10.37 -9.52 11.91
C ARG A 194 -9.42 -8.36 11.69
N ARG A 195 -8.37 -8.27 12.49
CA ARG A 195 -7.50 -7.09 12.56
C ARG A 195 -6.93 -6.70 11.19
N HIS A 196 -6.46 -7.69 10.43
CA HIS A 196 -5.78 -7.45 9.15
C HIS A 196 -6.69 -6.76 8.12
N GLU A 197 -7.95 -7.20 8.02
CA GLU A 197 -8.93 -6.62 7.10
C GLU A 197 -9.23 -5.16 7.46
N TYR A 198 -9.37 -4.87 8.76
CA TYR A 198 -9.61 -3.50 9.22
C TYR A 198 -8.37 -2.60 9.10
N GLU A 199 -7.15 -3.14 9.18
CA GLU A 199 -5.93 -2.37 8.91
C GLU A 199 -5.90 -1.89 7.46
N MET A 200 -6.24 -2.76 6.50
CA MET A 200 -6.37 -2.37 5.09
C MET A 200 -7.46 -1.30 4.87
N ILE A 201 -8.57 -1.38 5.61
CA ILE A 201 -9.64 -0.37 5.55
C ILE A 201 -9.15 0.96 6.14
N ALA A 202 -8.47 0.92 7.29
CA ALA A 202 -7.96 2.11 7.95
C ALA A 202 -6.93 2.84 7.09
N ASP A 203 -6.04 2.09 6.40
CA ASP A 203 -5.08 2.66 5.45
C ASP A 203 -5.76 3.48 4.34
N LEU A 204 -6.92 3.02 3.86
CA LEU A 204 -7.72 3.74 2.85
C LEU A 204 -8.44 4.96 3.42
N LEU A 205 -8.83 4.92 4.69
CA LEU A 205 -9.45 6.04 5.40
C LEU A 205 -8.42 7.07 5.92
N LYS A 206 -7.13 6.80 5.75
CA LYS A 206 -5.99 7.65 6.07
C LYS A 206 -5.95 8.07 7.54
N GLU A 207 -5.70 9.34 7.84
CA GLU A 207 -5.37 9.82 9.17
C GLU A 207 -6.54 9.74 10.16
N GLN A 208 -7.78 9.63 9.66
CA GLN A 208 -9.01 9.65 10.43
C GLN A 208 -9.42 8.26 10.95
N ALA A 209 -8.73 7.17 10.59
CA ALA A 209 -9.09 5.83 11.04
C ALA A 209 -7.91 5.11 11.68
N ARG A 210 -8.20 4.32 12.72
CA ARG A 210 -7.21 3.49 13.44
C ARG A 210 -7.82 2.16 13.82
N VAL A 211 -6.98 1.15 14.03
CA VAL A 211 -7.40 -0.20 14.42
C VAL A 211 -6.79 -0.57 15.76
N ALA A 212 -7.64 -1.05 16.66
CA ALA A 212 -7.27 -1.55 17.97
C ALA A 212 -7.81 -2.96 18.16
N THR A 213 -7.00 -3.83 18.78
CA THR A 213 -7.40 -5.21 19.03
C THR A 213 -8.31 -5.28 20.26
N LEU A 214 -9.56 -5.67 20.05
CA LEU A 214 -10.55 -5.93 21.08
C LEU A 214 -10.41 -7.38 21.56
N THR A 215 -10.37 -7.56 22.88
CA THR A 215 -10.49 -8.89 23.48
C THR A 215 -11.89 -9.46 23.22
N ARG A 216 -12.02 -10.78 23.13
CA ARG A 216 -13.32 -11.44 22.84
C ARG A 216 -14.47 -11.11 23.79
N ASN A 217 -14.18 -10.53 24.95
CA ASN A 217 -15.18 -10.10 25.92
C ASN A 217 -15.19 -8.58 26.09
N SER A 218 -14.52 -7.83 25.23
CA SER A 218 -14.36 -6.37 25.30
C SER A 218 -13.77 -5.82 26.60
N SER A 219 -13.06 -6.63 27.38
CA SER A 219 -12.53 -6.22 28.70
C SER A 219 -11.47 -5.11 28.64
N ASN A 220 -10.76 -4.99 27.52
CA ASN A 220 -9.70 -4.00 27.29
C ASN A 220 -10.18 -2.74 26.54
N ILE A 221 -11.49 -2.55 26.35
CA ILE A 221 -12.02 -1.42 25.57
C ILE A 221 -11.65 -0.04 26.15
N LEU A 222 -11.44 0.05 27.47
CA LEU A 222 -10.99 1.28 28.12
C LEU A 222 -9.56 1.63 27.74
N ASP A 223 -8.67 0.64 27.72
CA ASP A 223 -7.27 0.82 27.34
C ASP A 223 -7.15 1.24 25.87
N ILE A 224 -8.05 0.72 25.01
CA ILE A 224 -8.17 1.12 23.60
C ILE A 224 -8.53 2.60 23.48
N ILE A 225 -9.54 3.06 24.22
CA ILE A 225 -9.98 4.47 24.18
C ILE A 225 -8.87 5.38 24.69
N GLU A 226 -8.19 4.99 25.78
CA GLU A 226 -7.06 5.73 26.36
C GLU A 226 -5.90 5.85 25.38
N SER A 227 -5.45 4.73 24.80
CA SER A 227 -4.37 4.72 23.80
C SER A 227 -4.73 5.55 22.57
N ALA A 228 -5.95 5.39 22.05
CA ALA A 228 -6.39 6.13 20.86
C ALA A 228 -6.50 7.64 21.13
N TYR A 229 -6.98 8.03 22.31
CA TYR A 229 -6.97 9.44 22.72
C TYR A 229 -5.54 9.98 22.76
N HIS A 230 -4.62 9.26 23.41
CA HIS A 230 -3.21 9.64 23.49
C HIS A 230 -2.56 9.78 22.11
N ASP A 231 -2.74 8.81 21.22
CA ASP A 231 -2.18 8.83 19.86
C ASP A 231 -2.68 10.02 19.02
N ILE A 232 -3.94 10.44 19.25
CA ILE A 232 -4.56 11.57 18.57
C ILE A 232 -4.07 12.91 19.12
N VAL A 233 -3.83 13.01 20.43
CA VAL A 233 -3.30 14.24 21.04
C VAL A 233 -1.77 14.36 20.92
N SER A 234 -1.06 13.25 20.69
CA SER A 234 0.40 13.23 20.52
C SER A 234 0.85 13.47 19.07
N LYS A 235 -0.07 13.77 18.15
CA LYS A 235 0.24 13.99 16.73
C LYS A 235 -0.49 15.22 16.18
N VAL A 236 0.21 16.03 15.39
CA VAL A 236 -0.37 17.08 14.54
C VAL A 236 -0.17 16.70 13.08
N VAL A 237 -1.23 16.83 12.29
CA VAL A 237 -1.17 16.61 10.83
C VAL A 237 -1.80 17.81 10.13
N LEU A 238 -0.99 18.68 9.55
CA LEU A 238 -1.48 19.81 8.79
C LEU A 238 -1.88 19.38 7.38
N ARG A 239 -3.08 19.82 6.96
CA ARG A 239 -3.61 19.65 5.61
C ARG A 239 -4.19 20.96 5.13
N ASP A 240 -4.17 21.16 3.82
CA ASP A 240 -4.69 22.36 3.18
C ASP A 240 -5.56 22.03 1.97
N ASN A 241 -6.41 22.99 1.60
CA ASN A 241 -7.26 22.92 0.43
C ASN A 241 -6.66 23.64 -0.79
N SER A 242 -5.35 23.91 -0.81
CA SER A 242 -4.75 24.63 -1.94
C SER A 242 -4.85 23.82 -3.23
N THR A 243 -5.09 24.53 -4.33
CA THR A 243 -5.15 23.98 -5.67
C THR A 243 -4.19 24.77 -6.57
N GLY A 244 -3.82 24.21 -7.74
CA GLY A 244 -3.04 24.98 -8.71
C GLY A 244 -3.79 26.26 -9.08
N PRO A 245 -3.18 27.46 -8.99
CA PRO A 245 -1.75 27.78 -9.19
C PRO A 245 -0.89 27.93 -7.93
N LEU A 246 -1.47 27.83 -6.73
CA LEU A 246 -0.73 27.96 -5.47
C LEU A 246 -0.16 26.61 -5.03
N ARG A 247 1.06 26.63 -4.48
CA ARG A 247 1.69 25.47 -3.86
C ARG A 247 2.18 25.83 -2.47
N LEU A 248 1.74 25.06 -1.48
CA LEU A 248 2.19 25.15 -0.10
C LEU A 248 3.24 24.08 0.18
N ARG A 249 4.28 24.46 0.92
CA ARG A 249 5.25 23.54 1.51
C ARG A 249 5.37 23.83 2.99
N TYR A 250 5.45 22.77 3.78
CA TYR A 250 5.56 22.85 5.22
C TYR A 250 6.97 22.49 5.66
N LEU A 251 7.52 23.29 6.58
CA LEU A 251 8.81 23.07 7.22
C LEU A 251 8.59 23.05 8.73
N SER A 252 9.14 22.06 9.43
CA SER A 252 9.10 22.01 10.90
C SER A 252 10.39 21.42 11.45
N ALA A 253 10.71 21.78 12.70
CA ALA A 253 11.78 21.18 13.50
C ALA A 253 11.25 20.12 14.47
N CYS A 254 9.98 19.73 14.36
CA CYS A 254 9.38 18.73 15.22
C CYS A 254 10.08 17.36 15.10
N GLY A 255 10.32 16.72 16.25
CA GLY A 255 10.79 15.34 16.35
C GLY A 255 12.31 15.13 16.40
N GLN A 256 13.14 16.19 16.34
CA GLN A 256 14.62 16.07 16.35
C GLN A 256 15.35 17.20 17.09
N GLU A 257 16.69 17.11 17.13
CA GLU A 257 17.58 18.10 17.74
C GLU A 257 17.32 19.52 17.24
N VAL A 258 17.39 20.46 18.18
CA VAL A 258 17.11 21.89 18.00
C VAL A 258 17.97 22.46 16.87
N GLY A 259 17.34 22.86 15.76
CA GLY A 259 17.96 23.71 14.73
C GLY A 259 17.92 23.20 13.29
N VAL A 260 17.41 21.99 13.02
CA VAL A 260 17.28 21.46 11.64
C VAL A 260 15.81 21.43 11.21
N GLU A 261 15.41 22.34 10.32
CA GLU A 261 14.10 22.34 9.67
C GLU A 261 14.07 21.32 8.53
N TRP A 262 13.04 20.49 8.46
CA TRP A 262 12.82 19.55 7.36
C TRP A 262 11.42 19.68 6.78
N SER A 263 11.25 19.19 5.55
CA SER A 263 10.01 19.32 4.79
C SER A 263 8.96 18.35 5.30
N THR A 264 8.09 18.81 6.21
CA THR A 264 7.01 18.02 6.83
C THR A 264 5.80 18.85 7.17
N SER A 265 4.62 18.26 6.99
CA SER A 265 3.34 18.73 7.54
C SER A 265 2.89 17.94 8.76
N GLU A 266 3.71 17.00 9.23
CA GLU A 266 3.39 16.08 10.33
C GLU A 266 4.41 16.18 11.45
N CYS A 267 3.91 16.02 12.67
CA CYS A 267 4.67 16.11 13.90
C CYS A 267 4.14 15.07 14.89
N ASP A 268 4.95 14.04 15.15
CA ASP A 268 4.64 12.95 16.07
C ASP A 268 5.31 13.18 17.45
N GLY A 269 4.76 12.56 18.49
CA GLY A 269 5.33 12.57 19.84
C GLY A 269 5.24 13.92 20.56
N ILE A 270 4.25 14.75 20.19
CA ILE A 270 4.08 16.08 20.81
C ILE A 270 3.61 15.95 22.25
N GLN A 271 3.99 16.94 23.07
CA GLN A 271 3.62 17.03 24.47
C GLN A 271 2.52 18.07 24.68
N GLU A 272 1.56 17.74 25.55
CA GLU A 272 0.49 18.67 25.93
C GLU A 272 1.07 19.95 26.55
N GLY A 273 0.58 21.11 26.10
CA GLY A 273 1.01 22.43 26.58
C GLY A 273 2.29 22.98 25.97
N GLN A 274 3.00 22.20 25.13
CA GLN A 274 4.17 22.67 24.40
C GLN A 274 3.78 23.27 23.05
N VAL A 275 4.50 24.30 22.62
CA VAL A 275 4.30 24.98 21.32
C VAL A 275 5.28 24.41 20.30
N TYR A 276 4.75 24.02 19.15
CA TYR A 276 5.50 23.53 17.99
C TYR A 276 5.27 24.48 16.82
N GLU A 277 6.34 24.85 16.12
CA GLU A 277 6.29 25.81 15.01
C GLU A 277 6.31 25.10 13.66
N PHE A 278 5.41 25.52 12.77
CA PHE A 278 5.37 25.11 11.37
C PHE A 278 5.53 26.36 10.49
N LYS A 279 6.53 26.33 9.63
CA LYS A 279 6.78 27.36 8.65
C LYS A 279 6.17 26.96 7.31
N VAL A 280 5.18 27.72 6.87
CA VAL A 280 4.46 27.50 5.62
C VAL A 280 5.07 28.38 4.53
N VAL A 281 5.58 27.75 3.47
CA VAL A 281 6.12 28.42 2.29
C VAL A 281 5.07 28.35 1.18
N VAL A 282 4.50 29.50 0.84
CA VAL A 282 3.52 29.64 -0.25
C VAL A 282 4.27 30.07 -1.52
N SER A 283 4.01 29.41 -2.64
CA SER A 283 4.63 29.68 -3.93
C SER A 283 3.63 29.63 -5.08
N ALA A 284 3.90 30.40 -6.14
CA ALA A 284 3.14 30.37 -7.39
C ALA A 284 4.13 30.44 -8.57
N ASP A 285 4.02 29.53 -9.53
CA ASP A 285 4.97 29.46 -10.66
C ASP A 285 4.71 30.56 -11.71
N ALA A 286 3.44 30.96 -11.88
CA ALA A 286 3.03 31.95 -12.87
C ALA A 286 1.70 32.61 -12.50
N CYS A 287 1.47 33.78 -13.06
CA CYS A 287 0.18 34.46 -13.02
C CYS A 287 -0.85 33.68 -13.86
N PRO A 288 -1.95 33.21 -13.25
CA PRO A 288 -3.00 32.54 -13.99
C PRO A 288 -3.70 33.53 -14.93
N ARG A 289 -4.06 33.08 -16.13
CA ARG A 289 -4.78 33.90 -17.12
C ARG A 289 -6.17 34.31 -16.64
N ASN A 290 -6.79 33.48 -15.80
CA ASN A 290 -8.08 33.78 -15.21
C ASN A 290 -7.88 34.67 -13.97
N GLU A 291 -8.33 35.92 -14.07
CA GLU A 291 -8.25 36.92 -12.99
C GLU A 291 -8.99 36.49 -11.72
N SER A 292 -10.00 35.61 -11.83
CA SER A 292 -10.70 35.08 -10.64
C SER A 292 -9.79 34.26 -9.73
N LEU A 293 -8.64 33.78 -10.24
CA LEU A 293 -7.64 33.04 -9.47
C LEU A 293 -6.57 33.94 -8.87
N TRP A 294 -6.64 35.27 -9.06
CA TRP A 294 -5.68 36.19 -8.46
C TRP A 294 -5.93 36.38 -6.98
N ARG A 295 -7.19 36.29 -6.54
CA ARG A 295 -7.55 36.27 -5.11
C ARG A 295 -8.03 34.88 -4.72
N GLN A 296 -7.36 34.27 -3.77
CA GLN A 296 -7.65 32.92 -3.29
C GLN A 296 -7.56 32.89 -1.77
N THR A 297 -8.41 32.06 -1.16
CA THR A 297 -8.34 31.77 0.28
C THR A 297 -7.92 30.33 0.44
N VAL A 298 -6.80 30.11 1.14
CA VAL A 298 -6.31 28.78 1.49
C VAL A 298 -6.60 28.53 2.97
N THR A 299 -7.27 27.43 3.26
CA THR A 299 -7.53 26.98 4.62
C THR A 299 -6.54 25.88 4.96
N ILE A 300 -5.80 26.05 6.06
CA ILE A 300 -4.93 25.05 6.66
C ILE A 300 -5.59 24.57 7.94
N ASP A 301 -5.76 23.28 8.10
CA ASP A 301 -6.34 22.68 9.30
C ASP A 301 -5.47 21.56 9.86
N ASP A 302 -5.72 21.19 11.13
CA ASP A 302 -5.17 19.97 11.73
C ASP A 302 -6.20 18.83 11.55
N ALA A 303 -5.79 17.82 10.78
CA ALA A 303 -6.63 16.70 10.38
C ALA A 303 -7.14 15.85 11.56
N LEU A 304 -6.48 15.93 12.73
CA LEU A 304 -6.80 15.16 13.95
C LEU A 304 -7.45 16.00 15.05
N ALA A 305 -7.53 17.32 14.87
CA ALA A 305 -8.07 18.26 15.86
C ALA A 305 -9.59 18.45 15.71
N SER A 306 -10.12 19.51 16.32
CA SER A 306 -11.54 19.89 16.18
C SER A 306 -11.78 20.71 14.91
N GLU A 307 -13.04 20.80 14.48
CA GLU A 307 -13.47 21.63 13.34
C GLU A 307 -13.12 23.12 13.52
N ALA A 308 -12.87 23.57 14.76
CA ALA A 308 -12.46 24.95 15.03
C ALA A 308 -10.96 25.21 14.80
N SER A 309 -10.15 24.18 14.53
CA SER A 309 -8.70 24.29 14.35
C SER A 309 -8.35 24.58 12.88
N GLU A 310 -8.72 25.78 12.42
CA GLU A 310 -8.42 26.25 11.06
C GLU A 310 -7.63 27.57 11.06
N VAL A 311 -6.77 27.73 10.05
CA VAL A 311 -6.05 28.95 9.72
C VAL A 311 -6.38 29.30 8.27
N GLN A 312 -6.98 30.46 8.05
CA GLN A 312 -7.31 30.96 6.71
C GLN A 312 -6.30 32.00 6.27
N ILE A 313 -5.75 31.80 5.07
CA ILE A 313 -4.77 32.69 4.44
C ILE A 313 -5.40 33.25 3.17
N GLU A 314 -5.60 34.57 3.14
CA GLU A 314 -6.03 35.29 1.94
C GLU A 314 -4.80 35.71 1.13
N ILE A 315 -4.74 35.28 -0.13
CA ILE A 315 -3.61 35.50 -1.03
C ILE A 315 -4.10 36.29 -2.24
N GLU A 316 -3.42 37.41 -2.52
CA GLU A 316 -3.62 38.22 -3.71
C GLU A 316 -2.36 38.19 -4.58
N LEU A 317 -2.46 37.62 -5.79
CA LEU A 317 -1.41 37.62 -6.79
C LEU A 317 -1.41 38.97 -7.52
N LEU A 318 -0.30 39.69 -7.41
CA LEU A 318 -0.09 40.95 -8.10
C LEU A 318 0.39 40.68 -9.53
N CYS A 319 -0.57 40.41 -10.42
CA CYS A 319 -0.33 40.12 -11.82
C CYS A 319 -0.52 41.39 -12.66
N GLY A 320 0.55 41.84 -13.31
CA GLY A 320 0.55 43.07 -14.12
C GLY A 320 1.13 44.30 -13.41
N CYS A 321 1.14 45.41 -14.12
CA CYS A 321 1.73 46.68 -13.65
C CYS A 321 0.65 47.77 -13.61
N ASP A 322 0.66 48.61 -12.57
CA ASP A 322 -0.19 49.79 -12.50
C ASP A 322 0.45 50.95 -13.28
N CYS A 323 0.48 50.84 -14.62
CA CYS A 323 0.87 51.93 -15.49
C CYS A 323 -0.36 52.57 -16.11
N LYS A 324 -0.47 53.89 -15.94
CA LYS A 324 -1.49 54.68 -16.65
C LYS A 324 -1.09 54.75 -18.11
N ASN A 325 -1.99 54.31 -18.99
CA ASN A 325 -1.88 54.57 -20.41
C ASN A 325 -1.98 56.09 -20.62
N GLU A 326 -0.86 56.74 -20.91
CA GLU A 326 -0.85 58.13 -21.35
C GLU A 326 -0.76 58.16 -22.88
N GLU A 327 -1.52 59.06 -23.51
CA GLU A 327 -1.30 59.43 -24.92
C GLU A 327 0.05 60.15 -25.03
N SER A 328 1.11 59.37 -25.18
CA SER A 328 2.47 59.86 -25.35
C SER A 328 2.76 60.16 -26.82
N SER A 329 3.37 61.31 -27.10
CA SER A 329 3.85 61.67 -28.45
C SER A 329 4.99 60.78 -28.98
N HIS A 330 5.45 59.82 -28.18
CA HIS A 330 6.49 58.86 -28.56
C HIS A 330 5.97 57.77 -29.51
N CYS A 331 4.69 57.39 -29.40
CA CYS A 331 4.06 56.40 -30.26
C CYS A 331 3.26 57.12 -31.33
N GLU A 332 3.72 57.12 -32.60
CA GLU A 332 3.05 57.87 -33.66
C GLU A 332 1.64 57.33 -33.92
N HIS A 333 1.53 56.00 -34.11
CA HIS A 333 0.27 55.31 -34.38
C HIS A 333 0.02 54.20 -33.36
N GLY A 334 0.01 54.53 -32.07
CA GLY A 334 -0.25 53.56 -31.00
C GLY A 334 -0.50 54.21 -29.65
N ILE A 335 -0.67 53.38 -28.61
CA ILE A 335 -0.73 53.83 -27.21
C ILE A 335 0.55 53.43 -26.48
N ASN A 336 1.01 54.27 -25.56
CA ASN A 336 2.13 53.94 -24.70
C ASN A 336 1.63 53.15 -23.48
N GLU A 337 1.96 51.86 -23.43
CA GLU A 337 1.67 50.96 -22.33
C GLU A 337 3.00 50.69 -21.58
N CYS A 338 3.15 51.26 -20.39
CA CYS A 338 4.35 51.09 -19.54
C CYS A 338 5.70 51.51 -20.18
N GLY A 339 5.72 52.47 -21.11
CA GLY A 339 6.93 52.92 -21.80
C GLY A 339 7.20 52.21 -23.14
N VAL A 340 6.33 51.27 -23.54
CA VAL A 340 6.41 50.55 -24.81
C VAL A 340 5.21 50.90 -25.67
N CYS A 341 5.42 51.11 -26.96
CA CYS A 341 4.34 51.43 -27.88
C CYS A 341 3.57 50.17 -28.29
N LYS A 342 2.26 50.17 -28.03
CA LYS A 342 1.31 49.21 -28.56
C LYS A 342 0.66 49.81 -29.81
N CYS A 343 1.12 49.38 -30.96
CA CYS A 343 0.71 49.95 -32.24
C CYS A 343 -0.74 49.61 -32.60
N ASN A 344 -1.38 50.56 -33.27
CA ASN A 344 -2.69 50.38 -33.87
C ASN A 344 -2.58 49.39 -35.04
N LEU A 345 -3.72 48.78 -35.41
CA LEU A 345 -3.78 47.80 -36.49
C LEU A 345 -3.20 48.38 -37.80
N GLY A 346 -2.22 47.70 -38.40
CA GLY A 346 -1.55 48.13 -39.64
C GLY A 346 -0.27 48.97 -39.44
N TRP A 347 0.15 49.20 -38.19
CA TRP A 347 1.38 49.90 -37.84
C TRP A 347 2.29 49.01 -36.99
N SER A 348 3.60 49.11 -37.21
CA SER A 348 4.62 48.35 -36.48
C SER A 348 5.87 49.20 -36.19
N GLY A 349 6.85 48.64 -35.49
CA GLY A 349 8.07 49.32 -35.05
C GLY A 349 8.00 49.83 -33.61
N ASP A 350 9.18 50.10 -33.01
CA ASP A 350 9.31 50.52 -31.60
C ASP A 350 8.56 51.83 -31.29
N THR A 351 8.32 52.65 -32.32
CA THR A 351 7.60 53.93 -32.27
C THR A 351 6.28 53.94 -33.05
N CYS A 352 5.85 52.81 -33.62
CA CYS A 352 4.66 52.70 -34.47
C CYS A 352 4.66 53.65 -35.69
N ASP A 353 5.84 53.89 -36.25
CA ASP A 353 6.10 54.75 -37.41
C ASP A 353 6.06 53.98 -38.74
N CYS A 354 6.02 52.64 -38.69
CA CYS A 354 6.12 51.80 -39.87
C CYS A 354 4.74 51.38 -40.37
N ASP A 355 4.34 51.87 -41.54
CA ASP A 355 3.12 51.49 -42.23
C ASP A 355 3.26 50.12 -42.90
N GLU A 356 2.49 49.13 -42.44
CA GLU A 356 2.50 47.77 -43.01
C GLU A 356 1.93 47.72 -44.44
N SER A 357 1.25 48.77 -44.90
CA SER A 357 0.66 48.86 -46.24
C SER A 357 1.63 49.31 -47.34
N SER A 358 2.89 49.64 -47.02
CA SER A 358 3.91 50.08 -47.97
C SER A 358 5.14 49.13 -48.00
N PRO A 359 5.05 47.96 -48.67
CA PRO A 359 6.00 46.86 -48.48
C PRO A 359 7.33 47.02 -49.23
N ILE A 360 7.43 47.95 -50.19
CA ILE A 360 8.51 47.92 -51.19
C ILE A 360 9.78 48.58 -50.67
N GLU A 361 9.68 49.72 -49.99
CA GLU A 361 10.86 50.44 -49.46
C GLU A 361 11.45 49.74 -48.24
N ASN A 362 10.60 49.19 -47.36
CA ASN A 362 11.03 48.46 -46.16
C ASN A 362 11.78 47.15 -46.50
N ARG A 363 11.43 46.48 -47.61
CA ARG A 363 12.03 45.18 -47.99
C ARG A 363 13.44 45.29 -48.57
N LEU A 364 13.80 46.43 -49.17
CA LEU A 364 15.10 46.62 -49.83
C LEU A 364 16.28 46.67 -48.84
N GLN A 365 16.04 47.12 -47.60
CA GLN A 365 17.07 47.22 -46.55
C GLN A 365 17.32 45.89 -45.83
N CYS A 366 16.43 44.92 -45.99
CA CYS A 366 16.51 43.58 -45.42
C CYS A 366 17.20 42.55 -46.34
N ILE A 367 17.80 42.99 -47.45
CA ILE A 367 18.50 42.11 -48.39
C ILE A 367 20.00 42.31 -48.20
N ALA A 368 20.73 41.21 -47.92
CA ALA A 368 22.18 41.25 -47.80
C ALA A 368 22.84 41.70 -49.12
N THR A 369 24.01 42.35 -49.04
CA THR A 369 24.72 42.97 -50.17
C THR A 369 25.06 42.02 -51.34
N ASN A 370 24.98 40.70 -51.14
CA ASN A 370 25.20 39.66 -52.16
C ASN A 370 24.04 38.65 -52.26
N SER A 371 22.84 39.01 -51.80
CA SER A 371 21.66 38.16 -51.83
C SER A 371 20.53 38.83 -52.62
N THR A 372 19.58 38.02 -53.08
CA THR A 372 18.27 38.48 -53.58
C THR A 372 17.15 38.13 -52.61
N GLU A 373 17.48 37.39 -51.55
CA GLU A 373 16.54 36.89 -50.55
C GLU A 373 16.46 37.87 -49.38
N ILE A 374 15.23 38.21 -48.99
CA ILE A 374 14.92 39.08 -47.84
C ILE A 374 15.18 38.27 -46.57
N CYS A 375 16.01 38.80 -45.66
CA CYS A 375 16.43 38.15 -44.42
C CYS A 375 16.91 36.70 -44.63
N SER A 376 17.56 36.44 -45.77
CA SER A 376 18.05 35.11 -46.15
C SER A 376 16.96 34.00 -46.12
N ASN A 377 15.67 34.36 -46.24
CA ASN A 377 14.51 33.48 -46.02
C ASN A 377 14.48 32.77 -44.64
N ARG A 378 15.10 33.39 -43.63
CA ARG A 378 15.28 32.85 -42.27
C ARG A 378 14.83 33.85 -41.20
N GLY A 379 13.87 34.67 -41.56
CA GLY A 379 13.33 35.71 -40.74
C GLY A 379 12.33 36.55 -41.52
N GLU A 380 11.67 37.44 -40.79
CA GLU A 380 10.72 38.38 -41.36
C GLU A 380 11.36 39.77 -41.38
N CYS A 381 11.27 40.44 -42.52
CA CYS A 381 11.68 41.84 -42.62
C CYS A 381 10.56 42.70 -42.03
N VAL A 382 10.80 43.22 -40.84
CA VAL A 382 9.88 44.11 -40.13
C VAL A 382 10.54 45.47 -40.02
N CYS A 383 9.95 46.45 -40.69
CA CYS A 383 10.44 47.83 -40.70
C CYS A 383 11.96 47.97 -40.97
N SER A 384 12.40 47.51 -42.13
CA SER A 384 13.80 47.59 -42.59
C SER A 384 14.84 46.87 -41.74
N THR A 385 14.42 46.11 -40.73
CA THR A 385 15.27 45.26 -39.91
C THR A 385 14.82 43.82 -40.04
N CYS A 386 15.78 42.90 -40.15
CA CYS A 386 15.47 41.48 -40.16
C CYS A 386 15.23 40.98 -38.74
N VAL A 387 14.01 40.54 -38.46
CA VAL A 387 13.66 39.78 -37.26
C VAL A 387 13.87 38.32 -37.58
N CYS A 388 14.96 37.75 -37.09
CA CYS A 388 15.35 36.39 -37.42
C CYS A 388 14.46 35.36 -36.75
N ASP A 389 14.17 34.28 -37.47
CA ASP A 389 13.51 33.11 -36.91
C ASP A 389 14.34 32.55 -35.76
N LYS A 390 13.69 31.91 -34.78
CA LYS A 390 14.37 31.38 -33.58
C LYS A 390 15.60 30.55 -33.95
N GLY A 391 16.77 30.99 -33.50
CA GLY A 391 18.06 30.34 -33.71
C GLY A 391 18.93 30.99 -34.78
N TYR A 392 18.37 31.82 -35.66
CA TYR A 392 19.15 32.55 -36.66
C TYR A 392 19.54 33.93 -36.12
N ASN A 393 20.70 34.43 -36.54
CA ASN A 393 21.21 35.74 -36.14
C ASN A 393 21.98 36.42 -37.30
N GLY A 394 22.39 37.67 -37.09
CA GLY A 394 23.02 38.52 -38.10
C GLY A 394 22.07 39.56 -38.70
N PRO A 395 22.61 40.65 -39.28
CA PRO A 395 21.83 41.77 -39.83
C PRO A 395 20.87 41.38 -40.98
N SER A 396 21.07 40.23 -41.61
CA SER A 396 20.22 39.67 -42.66
C SER A 396 19.83 38.22 -42.37
N CYS A 397 19.86 37.79 -41.10
CA CYS A 397 19.60 36.41 -40.64
C CYS A 397 20.42 35.35 -41.38
N GLU A 398 21.63 35.73 -41.77
CA GLU A 398 22.55 34.90 -42.55
C GLU A 398 23.15 33.77 -41.72
N CYS A 399 23.27 33.94 -40.40
CA CYS A 399 23.92 32.98 -39.53
C CYS A 399 22.92 31.98 -38.95
N SER A 400 23.27 30.70 -39.10
CA SER A 400 22.51 29.56 -38.60
C SER A 400 22.77 29.32 -37.11
N PRO A 401 21.80 28.76 -36.36
CA PRO A 401 22.04 28.31 -35.00
C PRO A 401 23.09 27.20 -35.00
N CYS A 402 23.90 27.15 -33.95
CA CYS A 402 24.77 26.01 -33.72
C CYS A 402 24.01 24.86 -33.03
N ASP A 403 24.57 23.65 -33.14
CA ASP A 403 24.01 22.47 -32.50
C ASP A 403 23.91 22.66 -30.97
N LYS A 404 22.82 22.17 -30.39
CA LYS A 404 22.55 22.24 -28.96
C LYS A 404 22.69 20.88 -28.31
N THR A 405 23.38 20.86 -27.17
CA THR A 405 23.52 19.68 -26.31
C THR A 405 22.88 20.04 -24.97
N ASP A 406 21.92 19.24 -24.50
CA ASP A 406 21.11 19.51 -23.30
C ASP A 406 20.43 20.89 -23.29
N GLY A 407 20.03 21.37 -24.48
CA GLY A 407 19.39 22.67 -24.66
C GLY A 407 20.33 23.87 -24.66
N ILE A 408 21.64 23.66 -24.47
CA ILE A 408 22.68 24.69 -24.44
C ILE A 408 23.48 24.66 -25.76
N GLU A 409 23.68 25.83 -26.38
CA GLU A 409 24.44 25.97 -27.63
C GLU A 409 25.90 25.57 -27.44
N CYS A 410 26.42 24.70 -28.33
CA CYS A 410 27.73 24.06 -28.22
C CYS A 410 27.98 23.40 -26.86
N GLY A 411 26.91 22.96 -26.17
CA GLY A 411 26.96 22.36 -24.83
C GLY A 411 27.60 23.24 -23.75
N GLY A 412 27.74 24.55 -23.97
CA GLY A 412 28.49 25.46 -23.11
C GLY A 412 30.01 25.18 -23.06
N ARG A 413 30.50 24.35 -23.98
CA ARG A 413 31.88 23.83 -24.04
C ARG A 413 32.56 24.15 -25.37
N GLY A 414 32.05 25.15 -26.07
CA GLY A 414 32.58 25.67 -27.32
C GLY A 414 32.00 27.04 -27.62
N THR A 415 32.57 27.71 -28.61
CA THR A 415 32.06 29.00 -29.12
C THR A 415 31.33 28.75 -30.43
N CYS A 416 30.11 29.27 -30.57
CA CYS A 416 29.35 29.18 -31.82
C CYS A 416 29.84 30.23 -32.81
N ASP A 417 30.33 29.79 -33.96
CA ASP A 417 30.63 30.65 -35.12
C ASP A 417 29.70 30.28 -36.29
N CYS A 418 28.62 31.06 -36.43
CA CYS A 418 27.71 31.05 -37.58
C CYS A 418 27.25 29.64 -38.05
N GLY A 419 26.90 28.76 -37.10
CA GLY A 419 26.40 27.40 -37.35
C GLY A 419 27.41 26.28 -37.13
N VAL A 420 28.65 26.60 -36.76
CA VAL A 420 29.69 25.62 -36.41
C VAL A 420 30.17 25.87 -34.98
N CYS A 421 30.24 24.83 -34.16
CA CYS A 421 30.79 24.91 -32.81
C CYS A 421 32.31 24.71 -32.81
N ASP A 422 33.04 25.73 -32.37
CA ASP A 422 34.46 25.64 -32.06
C ASP A 422 34.63 25.11 -30.62
N CYS A 423 34.89 23.81 -30.49
CA CYS A 423 34.97 23.13 -29.19
C CYS A 423 36.24 23.49 -28.41
N LEU A 424 36.09 23.58 -27.08
CA LEU A 424 37.21 23.72 -26.16
C LEU A 424 38.06 22.44 -26.12
N ASP A 425 39.35 22.58 -25.81
CA ASP A 425 40.26 21.45 -25.66
C ASP A 425 39.68 20.37 -24.73
N GLY A 426 39.64 19.12 -25.21
CA GLY A 426 39.02 18.01 -24.49
C GLY A 426 37.56 17.74 -24.87
N TRP A 427 37.00 18.44 -25.87
CA TRP A 427 35.66 18.20 -26.41
C TRP A 427 35.63 18.13 -27.94
N GLU A 428 34.78 17.25 -28.48
CA GLU A 428 34.58 17.03 -29.91
C GLU A 428 33.10 16.76 -30.26
N GLY A 429 32.82 16.71 -31.56
CA GLY A 429 31.45 16.57 -32.09
C GLY A 429 30.85 17.90 -32.56
N SER A 430 29.79 17.84 -33.36
CA SER A 430 29.17 19.01 -34.00
C SER A 430 28.57 20.03 -33.02
N GLY A 431 28.23 19.60 -31.80
CA GLY A 431 27.74 20.42 -30.71
C GLY A 431 28.61 20.34 -29.45
N CYS A 432 29.89 19.96 -29.59
CA CYS A 432 30.84 19.75 -28.48
C CYS A 432 30.33 18.82 -27.38
N GLN A 433 29.56 17.81 -27.78
CA GLN A 433 28.86 16.91 -26.88
C GLN A 433 29.75 15.79 -26.32
N CYS A 434 30.86 15.48 -26.99
CA CYS A 434 31.68 14.33 -26.66
C CYS A 434 32.99 14.76 -25.99
N PRO A 435 33.39 14.15 -24.87
CA PRO A 435 34.73 14.34 -24.34
C PRO A 435 35.77 13.72 -25.29
N SER A 436 36.84 14.44 -25.58
CA SER A 436 37.97 13.97 -26.36
C SER A 436 38.88 13.12 -25.46
N GLY A 437 38.63 11.81 -25.39
CA GLY A 437 39.49 10.85 -24.69
C GLY A 437 38.78 9.58 -24.19
N ASP A 438 39.55 8.52 -23.96
CA ASP A 438 39.04 7.21 -23.56
C ASP A 438 38.95 7.01 -22.03
N GLU A 439 39.41 7.98 -21.24
CA GLU A 439 39.40 7.93 -19.76
C GLU A 439 38.05 7.53 -19.14
N PRO A 440 36.90 8.11 -19.53
CA PRO A 440 35.59 7.73 -18.98
C PRO A 440 35.15 6.31 -19.34
N CYS A 441 35.80 5.67 -20.32
CA CYS A 441 35.52 4.31 -20.79
C CYS A 441 36.42 3.25 -20.15
N ILE A 442 37.25 3.61 -19.17
CA ILE A 442 38.11 2.68 -18.43
C ILE A 442 37.46 2.41 -17.08
N ALA A 443 37.17 1.12 -16.81
CA ALA A 443 36.60 0.71 -15.53
C ALA A 443 37.55 1.01 -14.37
N PRO A 444 37.05 1.40 -13.17
CA PRO A 444 37.90 1.60 -11.99
C PRO A 444 38.73 0.35 -11.68
N GLY A 445 40.06 0.47 -11.72
CA GLY A 445 40.99 -0.64 -11.50
C GLY A 445 41.42 -1.42 -12.75
N SER A 446 40.87 -1.09 -13.93
CA SER A 446 41.33 -1.59 -15.22
C SER A 446 42.28 -0.59 -15.90
N LYS A 447 43.12 -1.09 -16.82
CA LYS A 447 43.88 -0.25 -17.76
C LYS A 447 43.35 -0.36 -19.20
N GLU A 448 42.33 -1.18 -19.40
CA GLU A 448 41.78 -1.48 -20.71
C GLU A 448 40.50 -0.67 -20.95
N VAL A 449 40.45 0.01 -22.09
CA VAL A 449 39.26 0.72 -22.58
C VAL A 449 38.17 -0.32 -22.85
N CYS A 450 37.01 -0.16 -22.23
CA CYS A 450 35.87 -1.07 -22.35
C CYS A 450 36.22 -2.54 -22.07
N ALA A 451 37.07 -2.75 -21.05
CA ALA A 451 37.53 -4.07 -20.61
C ALA A 451 38.11 -4.94 -21.73
N GLY A 452 38.64 -4.32 -22.80
CA GLY A 452 39.20 -5.03 -23.95
C GLY A 452 38.14 -5.69 -24.85
N HIS A 453 36.85 -5.46 -24.59
CA HIS A 453 35.72 -6.12 -25.26
C HIS A 453 34.82 -5.14 -26.02
N GLY A 454 35.31 -3.93 -26.29
CA GLY A 454 34.58 -2.90 -27.02
C GLY A 454 35.48 -1.72 -27.41
N TYR A 455 34.85 -0.63 -27.86
CA TYR A 455 35.54 0.64 -28.12
C TYR A 455 34.77 1.80 -27.48
N CYS A 456 35.49 2.85 -27.09
CA CYS A 456 34.90 4.05 -26.51
C CYS A 456 34.31 4.92 -27.61
N ASN A 457 33.07 5.37 -27.41
CA ASN A 457 32.40 6.33 -28.26
C ASN A 457 31.72 7.38 -27.38
N CYS A 458 32.16 8.63 -27.48
CA CYS A 458 31.59 9.76 -26.75
C CYS A 458 31.57 9.54 -25.22
N GLY A 459 32.61 8.93 -24.68
CA GLY A 459 32.73 8.61 -23.25
C GLY A 459 31.93 7.40 -22.75
N HIS A 460 31.35 6.62 -23.66
CA HIS A 460 30.63 5.37 -23.34
C HIS A 460 31.18 4.18 -24.13
N CYS A 461 31.14 2.99 -23.52
CA CYS A 461 31.61 1.78 -24.16
C CYS A 461 30.58 1.13 -25.09
N LEU A 462 30.98 0.88 -26.33
CA LEU A 462 30.24 0.05 -27.29
C LEU A 462 30.88 -1.35 -27.34
N CYS A 463 30.13 -2.34 -26.89
CA CYS A 463 30.61 -3.71 -26.73
C CYS A 463 30.54 -4.50 -28.04
N ASN A 464 31.55 -5.34 -28.29
CA ASN A 464 31.60 -6.21 -29.45
C ASN A 464 30.60 -7.38 -29.31
N GLU A 465 30.09 -7.87 -30.45
CA GLU A 465 28.96 -8.82 -30.49
C GLU A 465 29.29 -10.26 -30.08
N THR A 466 30.56 -10.67 -30.01
CA THR A 466 30.92 -12.08 -29.83
C THR A 466 32.00 -12.30 -28.77
N ASP A 467 31.61 -12.95 -27.68
CA ASP A 467 32.53 -13.70 -26.81
C ASP A 467 33.01 -15.00 -27.50
N THR A 468 33.93 -15.72 -26.86
CA THR A 468 34.46 -17.00 -27.39
C THR A 468 33.40 -18.12 -27.54
N ALA A 469 32.18 -17.92 -27.01
CA ALA A 469 31.04 -18.83 -27.09
C ALA A 469 29.90 -18.31 -28.00
N GLY A 470 30.06 -17.14 -28.63
CA GLY A 470 29.09 -16.55 -29.56
C GLY A 470 27.97 -15.70 -28.92
N LEU A 471 28.15 -15.20 -27.70
CA LEU A 471 27.19 -14.35 -26.99
C LEU A 471 27.69 -12.90 -26.82
N TYR A 472 26.75 -11.97 -26.61
CA TYR A 472 27.01 -10.52 -26.52
C TYR A 472 27.57 -10.10 -25.15
N TYR A 473 28.60 -9.24 -25.16
CA TYR A 473 29.07 -8.52 -23.97
C TYR A 473 28.11 -7.38 -23.58
N ARG A 474 27.96 -7.12 -22.28
CA ARG A 474 27.05 -6.14 -21.67
C ARG A 474 27.72 -5.50 -20.44
N GLY A 475 27.22 -4.34 -20.01
CA GLY A 475 27.77 -3.59 -18.87
C GLY A 475 28.32 -2.23 -19.29
N THR A 476 28.50 -1.32 -18.33
CA THR A 476 28.92 0.07 -18.59
C THR A 476 30.30 0.15 -19.24
N TYR A 477 31.15 -0.86 -18.98
CA TYR A 477 32.50 -1.00 -19.51
C TYR A 477 32.67 -2.31 -20.29
N CYS A 478 31.58 -2.93 -20.75
CA CYS A 478 31.58 -4.24 -21.44
C CYS A 478 32.15 -5.39 -20.60
N GLU A 479 31.97 -5.33 -19.29
CA GLU A 479 32.57 -6.22 -18.31
C GLU A 479 31.85 -7.57 -18.13
N SER A 480 30.61 -7.72 -18.63
CA SER A 480 29.77 -8.89 -18.42
C SER A 480 29.45 -9.63 -19.72
N SER A 481 29.38 -10.96 -19.68
CA SER A 481 28.87 -11.82 -20.76
C SER A 481 27.54 -12.45 -20.36
N ALA A 482 26.63 -12.67 -21.30
CA ALA A 482 25.28 -13.21 -21.03
C ALA A 482 25.27 -14.60 -20.34
N SER A 483 26.40 -15.31 -20.28
CA SER A 483 26.61 -16.55 -19.54
C SER A 483 26.77 -16.37 -18.01
N ALA A 484 27.00 -15.16 -17.52
CA ALA A 484 27.10 -14.87 -16.09
C ALA A 484 25.76 -14.34 -15.55
N GLY A 485 24.85 -15.26 -15.18
CA GLY A 485 23.63 -14.89 -14.47
C GLY A 485 23.95 -14.28 -13.10
N GLY A 486 23.41 -13.08 -12.83
CA GLY A 486 23.44 -12.43 -11.52
C GLY A 486 24.78 -11.78 -11.14
N SER A 487 24.88 -10.47 -11.38
CA SER A 487 25.94 -9.54 -10.96
C SER A 487 27.37 -9.79 -11.51
N GLY A 488 27.78 -8.96 -12.48
CA GLY A 488 29.04 -9.10 -13.23
C GLY A 488 30.33 -9.04 -12.41
N PHE A 489 30.27 -8.64 -11.13
CA PHE A 489 31.45 -8.52 -10.26
C PHE A 489 31.69 -9.72 -9.33
N CYS A 490 30.80 -10.73 -9.24
CA CYS A 490 31.04 -11.89 -8.36
C CYS A 490 32.39 -12.57 -8.64
N ILE A 491 32.72 -12.77 -9.92
CA ILE A 491 33.94 -13.47 -10.32
C ILE A 491 35.20 -12.76 -9.79
N LEU A 492 35.19 -11.43 -9.72
CA LEU A 492 36.31 -10.63 -9.23
C LEU A 492 36.60 -10.92 -7.74
N TYR A 493 35.55 -11.11 -6.94
CA TYR A 493 35.68 -11.29 -5.49
C TYR A 493 35.83 -12.76 -5.07
N ASN A 494 35.51 -13.72 -5.94
CA ASN A 494 35.56 -15.17 -5.64
C ASN A 494 36.91 -15.60 -5.05
N SER A 495 38.03 -15.09 -5.58
CA SER A 495 39.36 -15.46 -5.08
C SER A 495 39.60 -14.96 -3.65
N CYS A 496 39.24 -13.70 -3.36
CA CYS A 496 39.35 -13.13 -2.03
C CYS A 496 38.41 -13.85 -1.04
N VAL A 497 37.17 -14.14 -1.43
CA VAL A 497 36.19 -14.84 -0.58
C VAL A 497 36.64 -16.27 -0.28
N ASN A 498 37.12 -17.00 -1.28
CA ASN A 498 37.59 -18.37 -1.13
C ASN A 498 38.81 -18.44 -0.18
N VAL A 499 39.80 -17.56 -0.36
CA VAL A 499 40.98 -17.50 0.52
C VAL A 499 40.58 -17.08 1.94
N THR A 500 39.68 -16.10 2.08
CA THR A 500 39.22 -15.64 3.40
C THR A 500 38.57 -16.76 4.22
N VAL A 501 37.95 -17.75 3.57
CA VAL A 501 37.30 -18.88 4.24
C VAL A 501 38.21 -20.09 4.40
N GLU A 502 38.96 -20.48 3.36
CA GLU A 502 39.81 -21.68 3.38
C GLU A 502 41.19 -21.45 4.01
N TYR A 503 41.78 -20.26 3.84
CA TYR A 503 43.15 -19.90 4.24
C TYR A 503 43.20 -18.48 4.83
N PRO A 504 42.55 -18.23 5.99
CA PRO A 504 42.41 -16.89 6.56
C PRO A 504 43.75 -16.18 6.80
N GLU A 505 44.84 -16.92 7.02
CA GLU A 505 46.20 -16.40 7.18
C GLU A 505 46.80 -15.73 5.92
N LYS A 506 46.21 -15.95 4.73
CA LYS A 506 46.64 -15.34 3.45
C LYS A 506 45.64 -14.33 2.90
N ALA A 507 44.58 -14.02 3.66
CA ALA A 507 43.49 -13.17 3.20
C ALA A 507 43.94 -11.70 3.01
N GLU A 508 44.75 -11.15 3.92
CA GLU A 508 45.22 -9.76 3.82
C GLU A 508 46.08 -9.52 2.57
N GLU A 509 46.96 -10.45 2.20
CA GLU A 509 47.86 -10.32 1.05
C GLU A 509 47.13 -10.33 -0.30
N LEU A 510 46.03 -11.10 -0.43
CA LEU A 510 45.25 -11.21 -1.67
C LEU A 510 44.06 -10.24 -1.75
N CYS A 511 43.52 -9.79 -0.61
CA CYS A 511 42.37 -8.88 -0.57
C CYS A 511 42.77 -7.39 -0.43
N GLN A 512 44.04 -7.10 -0.08
CA GLN A 512 44.59 -5.75 0.00
C GLN A 512 45.88 -5.65 -0.83
N THR A 513 45.79 -5.06 -2.03
CA THR A 513 46.95 -4.78 -2.90
C THR A 513 47.04 -3.29 -3.20
N ASP A 514 48.19 -2.77 -3.67
CA ASP A 514 48.42 -1.34 -3.92
C ASP A 514 47.41 -0.66 -4.89
N ALA A 515 46.57 -1.45 -5.57
CA ALA A 515 45.51 -0.98 -6.47
C ALA A 515 44.07 -1.30 -6.01
N ILE A 516 43.89 -2.10 -4.95
CA ILE A 516 42.59 -2.68 -4.57
C ILE A 516 42.46 -2.81 -3.05
N LEU A 517 41.42 -2.21 -2.46
CA LEU A 517 41.10 -2.32 -1.04
C LEU A 517 39.71 -2.94 -0.83
N TYR A 518 39.66 -4.27 -0.61
CA TYR A 518 38.44 -4.95 -0.18
C TYR A 518 38.41 -5.06 1.35
N LYS A 519 37.31 -4.65 1.97
CA LYS A 519 37.05 -4.93 3.39
C LYS A 519 36.24 -6.22 3.48
N THR A 520 36.67 -7.18 4.28
CA THR A 520 35.94 -8.45 4.48
C THR A 520 35.33 -8.51 5.87
N GLU A 521 34.05 -8.84 5.96
CA GLU A 521 33.30 -9.04 7.21
C GLU A 521 32.68 -10.44 7.21
N ARG A 522 32.85 -11.22 8.28
CA ARG A 522 32.19 -12.53 8.42
C ARG A 522 30.83 -12.36 9.07
N VAL A 523 29.80 -12.95 8.47
CA VAL A 523 28.42 -12.91 8.95
C VAL A 523 27.85 -14.31 9.09
N ASP A 524 26.93 -14.52 10.03
CA ASP A 524 26.33 -15.83 10.27
C ASP A 524 25.35 -16.24 9.16
N THR A 525 24.59 -15.28 8.64
CA THR A 525 23.58 -15.46 7.58
C THR A 525 23.71 -14.36 6.53
N VAL A 526 23.61 -14.75 5.26
CA VAL A 526 23.64 -13.84 4.11
C VAL A 526 22.25 -13.80 3.49
N ASP A 527 21.74 -12.60 3.25
CA ASP A 527 20.47 -12.38 2.57
C ASP A 527 20.58 -12.84 1.09
N THR A 528 19.79 -13.84 0.71
CA THR A 528 19.78 -14.41 -0.64
C THR A 528 18.94 -13.62 -1.62
N ASP A 529 18.07 -12.72 -1.14
CA ASP A 529 17.19 -11.89 -1.96
C ASP A 529 17.85 -10.55 -2.35
N ASN A 530 19.11 -10.35 -1.94
CA ASN A 530 19.90 -9.16 -2.23
C ASN A 530 20.36 -9.14 -3.70
N GLU A 531 20.26 -7.98 -4.36
CA GLU A 531 20.66 -7.77 -5.76
C GLU A 531 22.16 -8.06 -6.03
N TYR A 532 23.00 -7.94 -4.98
CA TYR A 532 24.45 -8.18 -5.02
C TYR A 532 24.86 -9.52 -4.42
N TYR A 533 23.94 -10.49 -4.37
CA TYR A 533 24.19 -11.84 -3.87
C TYR A 533 25.09 -12.65 -4.81
N CYS A 534 26.14 -13.24 -4.23
CA CYS A 534 27.11 -14.10 -4.91
C CYS A 534 27.37 -15.38 -4.12
N PHE A 535 27.92 -16.40 -4.79
CA PHE A 535 28.39 -17.61 -4.12
C PHE A 535 29.62 -18.22 -4.79
N VAL A 536 30.55 -18.73 -3.97
CA VAL A 536 31.66 -19.56 -4.43
C VAL A 536 31.26 -21.03 -4.29
N ARG A 537 31.42 -21.82 -5.36
CA ARG A 537 31.16 -23.26 -5.34
C ARG A 537 32.45 -24.05 -5.58
N THR A 538 32.77 -24.95 -4.64
CA THR A 538 33.89 -25.89 -4.75
C THR A 538 33.38 -27.33 -4.76
N VAL A 539 34.00 -28.19 -5.56
CA VAL A 539 33.60 -29.60 -5.71
C VAL A 539 34.83 -30.47 -5.47
N GLU A 540 34.79 -31.28 -4.41
CA GLU A 540 35.84 -32.24 -4.06
C GLU A 540 35.20 -33.62 -3.83
N ASP A 541 35.62 -34.63 -4.61
CA ASP A 541 35.32 -36.06 -4.40
C ASP A 541 33.86 -36.38 -4.01
N LYS A 542 32.89 -35.73 -4.68
CA LYS A 542 31.41 -35.80 -4.52
C LYS A 542 30.79 -34.93 -3.43
N THR A 543 31.59 -34.19 -2.68
CA THR A 543 31.13 -33.14 -1.76
C THR A 543 31.03 -31.84 -2.53
N VAL A 544 29.85 -31.21 -2.51
CA VAL A 544 29.66 -29.86 -3.05
C VAL A 544 29.64 -28.89 -1.89
N CYS A 545 30.59 -27.96 -1.86
CA CYS A 545 30.66 -26.90 -0.88
C CYS A 545 30.30 -25.56 -1.52
N THR A 546 29.52 -24.76 -0.80
CA THR A 546 29.09 -23.43 -1.24
C THR A 546 29.37 -22.41 -0.14
N ILE A 547 29.94 -21.26 -0.52
CA ILE A 547 30.19 -20.11 0.36
C ILE A 547 29.36 -18.94 -0.17
N PRO A 548 28.27 -18.53 0.50
CA PRO A 548 27.47 -17.37 0.10
C PRO A 548 28.12 -16.06 0.57
N TYR A 549 28.00 -14.99 -0.21
CA TYR A 549 28.45 -13.65 0.18
C TYR A 549 27.70 -12.54 -0.58
N VAL A 550 27.73 -11.32 -0.05
CA VAL A 550 27.20 -10.10 -0.71
C VAL A 550 28.29 -9.04 -0.74
N TYR A 551 28.32 -8.22 -1.79
CA TYR A 551 29.23 -7.08 -1.89
C TYR A 551 28.48 -5.74 -1.84
N GLU A 552 29.01 -4.78 -1.08
CA GLU A 552 28.43 -3.43 -0.91
C GLU A 552 29.47 -2.36 -1.25
N PHE A 553 29.06 -1.33 -2.00
CA PHE A 553 29.91 -0.19 -2.29
C PHE A 553 29.83 0.83 -1.15
N GLN A 554 30.98 1.19 -0.59
CA GLN A 554 31.08 2.16 0.49
C GLN A 554 31.33 3.58 -0.06
N PRO A 555 30.94 4.65 0.66
CA PRO A 555 31.15 6.04 0.25
C PRO A 555 32.63 6.41 0.02
N ASP A 556 33.56 5.66 0.61
CA ASP A 556 35.01 5.82 0.50
C ASP A 556 35.61 5.15 -0.75
N LYS A 557 34.77 4.69 -1.71
CA LYS A 557 35.15 3.93 -2.90
C LYS A 557 35.76 2.55 -2.60
N THR A 558 35.55 2.01 -1.40
CA THR A 558 35.93 0.63 -1.05
C THR A 558 34.76 -0.32 -1.24
N VAL A 559 35.04 -1.61 -1.44
CA VAL A 559 34.02 -2.65 -1.51
C VAL A 559 34.05 -3.46 -0.21
N LEU A 560 32.91 -3.55 0.47
CA LEU A 560 32.70 -4.39 1.64
C LEU A 560 32.13 -5.74 1.21
N LEU A 561 32.80 -6.84 1.56
CA LEU A 561 32.37 -8.20 1.31
C LEU A 561 31.85 -8.83 2.60
N ARG A 562 30.53 -9.08 2.68
CA ARG A 562 29.89 -9.81 3.79
C ARG A 562 29.86 -11.30 3.46
N ILE A 563 30.71 -12.08 4.10
CA ILE A 563 30.97 -13.50 3.77
C ILE A 563 30.29 -14.41 4.79
N GLY A 564 29.44 -15.32 4.30
CA GLY A 564 28.77 -16.33 5.10
C GLY A 564 29.59 -17.60 5.34
N ASN A 565 29.02 -18.51 6.13
CA ASN A 565 29.64 -19.80 6.45
C ASN A 565 29.68 -20.77 5.25
N LYS A 566 30.72 -21.60 5.16
CA LYS A 566 30.87 -22.67 4.16
C LYS A 566 29.88 -23.81 4.42
N ILE A 567 29.03 -24.13 3.45
CA ILE A 567 28.02 -25.18 3.53
C ILE A 567 28.40 -26.33 2.60
N CYS A 568 28.73 -27.50 3.14
CA CYS A 568 29.08 -28.69 2.35
C CYS A 568 27.97 -29.74 2.42
N ARG A 569 27.56 -30.27 1.26
CA ARG A 569 26.56 -31.32 1.15
C ARG A 569 27.09 -32.51 0.34
N THR A 570 26.98 -33.71 0.90
CA THR A 570 27.17 -34.98 0.19
C THR A 570 25.79 -35.53 -0.20
N PRO A 571 25.44 -35.62 -1.49
CA PRO A 571 24.15 -36.15 -1.90
C PRO A 571 24.04 -37.65 -1.56
N ILE A 572 23.01 -38.03 -0.79
CA ILE A 572 22.67 -39.43 -0.49
C ILE A 572 21.95 -40.03 -1.70
N HIS A 573 22.21 -41.29 -2.05
CA HIS A 573 21.54 -41.98 -3.16
C HIS A 573 20.01 -42.01 -2.96
N ALA A 574 19.27 -41.55 -3.97
CA ALA A 574 17.81 -41.40 -3.95
C ALA A 574 17.02 -42.69 -3.68
N ALA A 575 17.65 -43.87 -3.77
CA ALA A 575 17.02 -45.16 -3.52
C ALA A 575 16.86 -45.51 -2.02
N VAL A 576 17.56 -44.82 -1.10
CA VAL A 576 17.59 -45.18 0.33
C VAL A 576 16.29 -44.83 1.05
N ILE A 577 15.71 -43.66 0.76
CA ILE A 577 14.51 -43.14 1.41
C ILE A 577 13.26 -43.99 1.10
N PRO A 578 12.92 -44.30 -0.16
CA PRO A 578 11.76 -45.15 -0.46
C PRO A 578 11.93 -46.59 0.06
N GLY A 579 13.15 -47.12 0.10
CA GLY A 579 13.42 -48.44 0.68
C GLY A 579 13.10 -48.53 2.17
N PHE A 580 13.40 -47.48 2.93
CA PHE A 580 13.11 -47.44 4.37
C PHE A 580 11.61 -47.38 4.66
N ILE A 581 10.87 -46.59 3.89
CA ILE A 581 9.40 -46.45 4.02
C ILE A 581 8.72 -47.79 3.69
N PHE A 582 9.14 -48.46 2.61
CA PHE A 582 8.59 -49.75 2.23
C PHE A 582 8.79 -50.82 3.31
N GLY A 583 9.98 -50.84 3.94
CA GLY A 583 10.28 -51.78 5.04
C GLY A 583 9.37 -51.61 6.25
N ILE A 584 9.09 -50.36 6.66
CA ILE A 584 8.26 -50.07 7.83
C ILE A 584 6.80 -50.49 7.59
N VAL A 585 6.25 -50.19 6.42
CA VAL A 585 4.86 -50.56 6.08
C VAL A 585 4.68 -52.08 6.09
N LEU A 586 5.65 -52.80 5.53
CA LEU A 586 5.61 -54.27 5.47
C LEU A 586 5.68 -54.90 6.87
N LEU A 587 6.50 -54.33 7.77
CA LEU A 587 6.61 -54.78 9.16
C LEU A 587 5.29 -54.59 9.93
N LEU A 588 4.66 -53.42 9.80
CA LEU A 588 3.37 -53.13 10.45
C LEU A 588 2.25 -54.05 9.94
N GLY A 589 2.24 -54.35 8.64
CA GLY A 589 1.30 -55.31 8.05
C GLY A 589 1.44 -56.72 8.64
N ILE A 590 2.67 -57.21 8.80
CA ILE A 590 2.93 -58.53 9.40
C ILE A 590 2.49 -58.56 10.87
N ILE A 591 2.78 -57.51 11.64
CA ILE A 591 2.35 -57.40 13.05
C ILE A 591 0.83 -57.44 13.16
N GLY A 592 0.11 -56.72 12.29
CA GLY A 592 -1.35 -56.74 12.23
C GLY A 592 -1.92 -58.14 11.98
N LEU A 593 -1.31 -58.91 11.07
CA LEU A 593 -1.71 -60.29 10.78
C LEU A 593 -1.50 -61.24 11.97
N PHE A 594 -0.39 -61.07 12.71
CA PHE A 594 -0.15 -61.85 13.93
C PHE A 594 -1.17 -61.54 15.03
N ILE A 595 -1.49 -60.27 15.24
CA ILE A 595 -2.51 -59.86 16.22
C ILE A 595 -3.87 -60.44 15.84
N TRP A 596 -4.27 -60.34 14.57
CA TRP A 596 -5.53 -60.90 14.08
C TRP A 596 -5.58 -62.43 14.23
N LYS A 597 -4.50 -63.15 13.90
CA LYS A 597 -4.39 -64.61 14.06
C LYS A 597 -4.45 -65.04 15.53
N CYS A 598 -3.81 -64.30 16.43
CA CYS A 598 -3.89 -64.55 17.87
C CYS A 598 -5.31 -64.33 18.39
N TRP A 599 -5.95 -63.22 18.00
CA TRP A 599 -7.30 -62.90 18.46
C TRP A 599 -8.34 -63.92 17.99
N THR A 600 -8.31 -64.27 16.70
CA THR A 600 -9.20 -65.30 16.12
C THR A 600 -8.97 -66.67 16.77
N SER A 601 -7.73 -67.09 16.98
CA SER A 601 -7.45 -68.37 17.64
C SER A 601 -7.93 -68.43 19.10
N ILE A 602 -7.87 -67.31 19.83
CA ILE A 602 -8.42 -67.21 21.19
C ILE A 602 -9.95 -67.30 21.16
N GLN A 603 -10.59 -66.61 20.22
CA GLN A 603 -12.05 -66.63 20.07
C GLN A 603 -12.55 -68.03 19.68
N ASP A 604 -11.90 -68.68 18.71
CA ASP A 604 -12.24 -70.04 18.30
C ASP A 604 -12.07 -71.04 19.45
N ARG A 605 -11.04 -70.90 20.28
CA ARG A 605 -10.88 -71.73 21.48
C ARG A 605 -12.02 -71.54 22.49
N LYS A 606 -12.48 -70.30 22.68
CA LYS A 606 -13.61 -70.00 23.57
C LYS A 606 -14.91 -70.59 23.03
N GLU A 607 -15.19 -70.42 21.75
CA GLU A 607 -16.39 -70.97 21.10
C GLU A 607 -16.34 -72.50 21.06
N TYR A 608 -15.19 -73.11 20.80
CA TYR A 608 -15.02 -74.57 20.85
C TYR A 608 -15.27 -75.13 22.26
N ALA A 609 -14.75 -74.46 23.30
CA ALA A 609 -15.01 -74.86 24.69
C ALA A 609 -16.50 -74.73 25.07
N LYS A 610 -17.17 -73.69 24.57
CA LYS A 610 -18.62 -73.50 24.73
C LYS A 610 -19.40 -74.60 24.01
N PHE A 611 -19.01 -74.94 22.78
CA PHE A 611 -19.60 -76.03 21.99
C PHE A 611 -19.45 -77.38 22.70
N GLU A 612 -18.28 -77.70 23.26
CA GLU A 612 -18.10 -78.93 24.06
C GLU A 612 -18.99 -78.97 25.31
N GLN A 613 -19.21 -77.82 25.97
CA GLN A 613 -20.14 -77.73 27.11
C GLN A 613 -21.60 -77.93 26.68
N GLU A 614 -22.00 -77.36 25.54
CA GLU A 614 -23.32 -77.55 24.95
C GLU A 614 -23.53 -79.01 24.52
N GLN A 615 -22.52 -79.65 23.91
CA GLN A 615 -22.55 -81.07 23.55
C GLN A 615 -22.72 -81.98 24.77
N LYS A 616 -22.01 -81.70 25.88
CA LYS A 616 -22.16 -82.44 27.14
C LYS A 616 -23.53 -82.24 27.81
N ARG A 617 -24.16 -81.07 27.63
CA ARG A 617 -25.54 -80.80 28.08
C ARG A 617 -26.61 -81.46 27.20
N THR A 618 -26.29 -81.81 25.97
CA THR A 618 -27.23 -82.37 24.98
C THR A 618 -27.14 -83.90 24.83
N VAL A 619 -26.62 -84.60 25.84
CA VAL A 619 -26.81 -86.05 25.95
C VAL A 619 -27.96 -86.31 26.93
N TYR A 620 -29.18 -86.47 26.41
CA TYR A 620 -30.24 -87.42 26.81
C TYR A 620 -31.58 -87.02 26.19
N ALA A 621 -31.83 -87.51 24.97
CA ALA A 621 -33.15 -87.92 24.46
C ALA A 621 -32.90 -88.74 23.18
N LEU A 622 -32.24 -89.89 23.35
CA LEU A 622 -32.02 -90.87 22.28
C LEU A 622 -32.94 -92.07 22.45
N ASP A 623 -34.15 -91.82 22.96
CA ASP A 623 -35.30 -92.70 22.82
C ASP A 623 -36.50 -91.81 22.45
N GLU A 624 -37.06 -92.09 21.27
CA GLU A 624 -38.24 -91.49 20.64
C GLU A 624 -38.03 -90.17 19.86
N ASN A 625 -37.90 -90.34 18.53
CA ASN A 625 -38.15 -89.28 17.56
C ASN A 625 -39.66 -88.95 17.57
N PRO A 626 -40.08 -87.72 17.92
CA PRO A 626 -41.49 -87.34 18.00
C PRO A 626 -42.24 -87.32 16.65
N LEU A 627 -41.56 -87.64 15.53
CA LEU A 627 -42.14 -87.74 14.18
C LEU A 627 -42.25 -89.19 13.66
N PHE A 628 -41.80 -90.21 14.40
CA PHE A 628 -41.82 -91.59 13.94
C PHE A 628 -43.12 -92.33 14.30
N ARG A 629 -43.85 -92.84 13.29
CA ARG A 629 -45.03 -93.71 13.47
C ARG A 629 -44.75 -95.11 12.90
N PRO A 630 -44.79 -96.20 13.70
CA PRO A 630 -44.54 -97.55 13.19
C PRO A 630 -45.72 -98.12 12.38
N ALA A 631 -45.42 -98.81 11.29
CA ALA A 631 -46.38 -99.29 10.28
C ALA A 631 -46.87 -100.74 10.50
N THR A 632 -47.20 -101.13 11.73
CA THR A 632 -47.70 -102.50 12.02
C THR A 632 -48.96 -102.49 12.86
N THR A 633 -50.07 -102.96 12.29
CA THR A 633 -51.34 -103.20 12.99
C THR A 633 -51.46 -104.67 13.37
N ARG A 634 -51.72 -104.96 14.66
CA ARG A 634 -52.06 -106.32 15.15
C ARG A 634 -53.56 -106.40 15.38
N PHE A 635 -54.22 -107.35 14.70
CA PHE A 635 -55.61 -107.73 14.97
C PHE A 635 -55.68 -108.93 15.93
N ARG A 636 -56.59 -108.90 16.90
CA ARG A 636 -56.88 -110.01 17.84
C ARG A 636 -58.22 -110.65 17.43
N VAL A 637 -58.23 -111.95 17.17
CA VAL A 637 -59.44 -112.71 16.80
C VAL A 637 -60.26 -113.03 18.06
N PRO A 638 -61.58 -112.80 18.11
CA PRO A 638 -62.43 -113.13 19.26
C PRO A 638 -62.58 -114.64 19.48
N SER A 639 -62.54 -115.08 20.73
CA SER A 639 -62.73 -116.48 21.14
C SER A 639 -64.21 -116.84 21.24
N MET A 640 -64.85 -117.18 20.11
CA MET A 640 -65.97 -118.14 20.11
C MET A 640 -65.41 -119.44 19.53
N TYR A 641 -65.13 -120.41 20.40
CA TYR A 641 -64.94 -121.86 20.20
C TYR A 641 -64.01 -122.39 21.30
N LYS A 642 -64.60 -122.80 22.42
CA LYS A 642 -64.10 -123.87 23.27
C LYS A 642 -65.32 -124.70 23.66
N ASP A 643 -65.54 -125.79 22.93
CA ASP A 643 -66.36 -126.91 23.36
C ASP A 643 -65.49 -127.78 24.30
N GLU A 644 -65.86 -127.83 25.58
CA GLU A 644 -66.39 -129.02 26.28
C GLU A 644 -67.07 -128.58 27.58
#